data_AF-A0A7C5TMP5-F1
#
_entry.id   AF-A0A7C5TMP5-F1
#
_cell.length_a   1.000
_cell.length_b   1.000
_cell.length_c   1.000
_cell.angle_alpha   90.00
_cell.angle_beta   90.00
_cell.angle_gamma   90.00
#
_symmetry.space_group_name_H-M   'P 1'
#
loop_
_entity.id
_entity.type
_entity.pdbx_description
1 polymer ?
#
loop_
_entity_poly.entity_id
_entity_poly.type
_entity_poly.pdbx_seq_one_letter_code
_entity_poly.pdbx_strand_id
1 'polypeptide(L)'
;MAHGPRCPARTRGSLLLLAAGLVLLAAAPAQAFHFPWDQGHRTFQPLPPEPPGPCEGGECRSDPCGQNSKGSPVYAATGDLVWTDTDVVLRGRPLLRLARTYNSHDPRDGPFGNGWSFDHDMTLIEVAAARPDGTTETRYVLRLPNGRRYVYRTSPDGSIANPPGLFNRLTRNPDGSLTLTEPDGSTRVFLAGRLVRATDRNGNALDYAYDADGRLAAVADAAGRRLEFSYDARGRIAAVTDHAGRTWQYAYDAEGNLVAVTDPLGGVRRYAYQPYTPPGDAHTYHQLVSVTDAAGATVLAVTYTGRRVAQYTEAGRTWRYSYDPANRRLAKTDALGSTWRYAYNADGLVTEITDPLGNTTAITYDANGLETARTDPLGATWRTTWDARGRRLSATDPLGATTTWTYAGDSPFPVEIRSPSGRVTRITYDGRGNPVAVTDPAGHVTRLAYNARGDLVALTDALGAATRIQVDARGLPVTVTDPLGRVTRYEYDTLGRRIAVVNPAGERTTIAYDALDRVTAITDPLGQTVRFAYDPAGRLAAVTDPRGNTTRYEYGTAGRLLRRIAPDGRVTEYAYDPAGRLARITRPDGTAVTFAYDAAGRLVREDAAGDVTTFAYDAAGRLVEARNATGTVTRRYDAAGRLVEEAFDGTPVRIARNAEGERVRLEALGRTVTYARDARGLLTTITAPEGTYTLTLDPLGRRTRLTLPSGGTVDYAYDPAGQLTALTHAGAFAAAYTYAYDPAGRLTRWRGEGPDDWTYAYDAAGRLVHARHGPDTYAYTYDPAGNRLDRGGTYDAANRLTEDTEYTYTYDPRGNLIERRHKTTGART
;
A
#
# COMPACT_ATOMS: atom_id res chain seq x y z
N MET A 1 28.58 23.66 34.22
CA MET A 1 27.94 24.61 33.28
C MET A 1 26.95 23.84 32.44
N ALA A 2 25.69 24.27 32.45
CA ALA A 2 24.51 23.46 32.16
C ALA A 2 24.40 23.04 30.68
N HIS A 3 24.32 21.73 30.44
CA HIS A 3 23.94 21.12 29.17
C HIS A 3 22.48 20.66 29.25
N GLY A 4 21.58 21.34 28.54
CA GLY A 4 20.20 20.92 28.34
C GLY A 4 20.08 19.79 27.30
N PRO A 5 19.07 18.90 27.40
CA PRO A 5 18.95 17.70 26.58
C PRO A 5 18.53 18.04 25.15
N ARG A 6 19.34 17.63 24.17
CA ARG A 6 19.03 17.74 22.74
C ARG A 6 18.08 16.62 22.31
N CYS A 7 16.95 17.00 21.72
CA CYS A 7 16.06 16.11 20.97
C CYS A 7 16.85 15.34 19.88
N PRO A 8 16.62 14.02 19.70
CA PRO A 8 17.29 13.26 18.65
C PRO A 8 16.74 13.67 17.27
N ALA A 9 17.61 14.27 16.47
CA ALA A 9 17.35 14.60 15.08
C ALA A 9 17.11 13.31 14.28
N ARG A 10 15.92 13.20 13.68
CA ARG A 10 15.61 12.19 12.65
C ARG A 10 16.57 12.38 11.47
N THR A 11 17.53 11.47 11.33
CA THR A 11 18.40 11.35 10.17
C THR A 11 17.57 10.98 8.94
N ARG A 12 17.38 11.94 8.03
CA ARG A 12 16.91 11.68 6.66
C ARG A 12 18.03 11.00 5.87
N GLY A 13 18.03 9.67 5.88
CA GLY A 13 18.84 8.84 4.99
C GLY A 13 18.22 8.81 3.59
N SER A 14 18.96 9.29 2.59
CA SER A 14 18.72 8.99 1.18
C SER A 14 19.28 7.58 0.90
N LEU A 15 18.42 6.63 0.54
CA LEU A 15 18.82 5.28 0.11
C LEU A 15 17.92 4.83 -1.06
N LEU A 16 18.25 5.34 -2.24
CA LEU A 16 18.13 4.57 -3.48
C LEU A 16 19.38 3.70 -3.50
N LEU A 17 19.23 2.45 -3.05
CA LEU A 17 19.98 1.24 -3.41
C LEU A 17 19.64 0.11 -2.45
N LEU A 18 18.61 -0.65 -2.84
CA LEU A 18 18.34 -2.03 -2.45
C LEU A 18 17.29 -2.55 -3.46
N ALA A 19 17.69 -2.60 -4.73
CA ALA A 19 17.10 -3.51 -5.69
C ALA A 19 18.01 -4.74 -5.70
N ALA A 20 17.43 -5.92 -5.46
CA ALA A 20 18.07 -7.24 -5.33
C ALA A 20 18.55 -7.66 -3.93
N GLY A 21 17.61 -8.09 -3.08
CA GLY A 21 17.91 -8.86 -1.86
C GLY A 21 16.81 -8.77 -0.82
N LEU A 22 15.98 -9.81 -0.73
CA LEU A 22 14.99 -10.03 0.34
C LEU A 22 13.90 -8.95 0.54
N VAL A 23 12.85 -9.00 -0.28
CA VAL A 23 11.48 -8.71 0.20
C VAL A 23 10.82 -10.04 0.49
N LEU A 24 11.25 -10.65 1.59
CA LEU A 24 10.58 -11.71 2.35
C LEU A 24 11.51 -11.95 3.57
N LEU A 25 11.12 -11.41 4.73
CA LEU A 25 11.61 -11.66 6.11
C LEU A 25 12.05 -10.40 6.87
N ALA A 26 11.09 -9.81 7.59
CA ALA A 26 11.22 -9.33 8.97
C ALA A 26 9.94 -8.55 9.35
N ALA A 27 8.81 -9.25 9.49
CA ALA A 27 7.66 -8.69 10.18
C ALA A 27 7.77 -9.10 11.66
N ALA A 28 8.57 -8.34 12.43
CA ALA A 28 8.43 -8.29 13.88
C ALA A 28 7.09 -7.59 14.23
N PRO A 29 6.55 -7.73 15.45
CA PRO A 29 5.10 -7.68 15.77
C PRO A 29 4.42 -6.30 15.67
N ALA A 30 5.06 -5.31 15.06
CA ALA A 30 4.48 -4.00 14.76
C ALA A 30 3.35 -4.05 13.70
N GLN A 31 3.19 -5.17 12.99
CA GLN A 31 2.04 -5.39 12.09
C GLN A 31 0.75 -5.82 12.81
N ALA A 32 0.78 -6.05 14.13
CA ALA A 32 -0.42 -6.37 14.91
C ALA A 32 -1.20 -5.14 15.42
N PHE A 33 -0.73 -3.90 15.19
CA PHE A 33 -1.35 -2.68 15.74
C PHE A 33 -1.84 -1.67 14.70
N HIS A 34 -1.79 -2.01 13.42
CA HIS A 34 -2.41 -1.22 12.36
C HIS A 34 -3.22 -2.12 11.42
N PHE A 35 -4.42 -2.47 11.86
CA PHE A 35 -5.55 -2.67 10.95
C PHE A 35 -6.21 -1.30 10.74
N PRO A 36 -5.91 -0.57 9.66
CA PRO A 36 -6.78 0.51 9.25
C PRO A 36 -8.05 -0.14 8.68
N TRP A 37 -9.20 0.22 9.26
CA TRP A 37 -10.51 0.14 8.61
C TRP A 37 -10.54 1.10 7.43
N ASP A 38 -9.69 0.82 6.46
CA ASP A 38 -9.54 1.54 5.22
C ASP A 38 -9.50 0.49 4.11
N GLN A 39 -10.70 0.00 3.79
CA GLN A 39 -10.95 -0.80 2.59
C GLN A 39 -10.81 0.14 1.39
N GLY A 40 -9.56 0.48 1.01
CA GLY A 40 -9.24 1.04 -0.30
C GLY A 40 -9.00 2.54 -0.43
N HIS A 41 -8.53 3.27 0.58
CA HIS A 41 -8.10 4.66 0.44
C HIS A 41 -6.58 4.80 0.60
N ARG A 42 -5.85 4.50 -0.49
CA ARG A 42 -4.43 4.89 -0.57
C ARG A 42 -4.31 6.42 -0.59
N THR A 43 -4.03 7.01 0.55
CA THR A 43 -3.49 8.38 0.66
C THR A 43 -2.04 8.40 0.17
N PHE A 44 -1.77 9.22 -0.84
CA PHE A 44 -0.46 9.69 -1.32
C PHE A 44 0.56 8.65 -1.82
N GLN A 45 0.40 8.21 -3.08
CA GLN A 45 1.43 8.32 -4.13
C GLN A 45 0.78 8.04 -5.50
N PRO A 46 1.09 8.82 -6.55
CA PRO A 46 0.45 8.69 -7.87
C PRO A 46 1.08 7.53 -8.63
N LEU A 47 0.32 6.47 -8.88
CA LEU A 47 0.61 5.53 -9.96
C LEU A 47 -0.12 6.01 -11.23
N PRO A 48 0.47 5.78 -12.41
CA PRO A 48 0.20 6.54 -13.63
C PRO A 48 -1.24 6.36 -14.15
N PRO A 49 -1.86 7.41 -14.71
CA PRO A 49 -3.19 7.33 -15.29
C PRO A 49 -3.15 6.76 -16.72
N GLU A 50 -4.07 5.85 -17.03
CA GLU A 50 -4.34 5.33 -18.38
C GLU A 50 -5.86 5.42 -18.67
N PRO A 51 -6.30 5.54 -19.94
CA PRO A 51 -7.42 6.42 -20.31
C PRO A 51 -8.72 5.82 -20.94
N PRO A 52 -9.73 6.64 -21.40
CA PRO A 52 -11.08 6.22 -21.93
C PRO A 52 -11.83 7.09 -23.01
N GLY A 53 -13.13 6.77 -23.28
CA GLY A 53 -14.08 7.37 -24.28
C GLY A 53 -15.06 6.34 -24.94
N PRO A 54 -16.01 6.67 -25.88
CA PRO A 54 -17.37 7.19 -25.79
C PRO A 54 -18.49 6.15 -26.11
N CYS A 55 -19.73 6.48 -25.75
CA CYS A 55 -20.96 5.68 -25.98
C CYS A 55 -22.22 6.55 -26.19
N GLU A 56 -23.20 6.11 -26.97
CA GLU A 56 -24.53 6.72 -27.16
C GLU A 56 -25.55 6.27 -26.09
N GLY A 57 -26.54 7.12 -25.78
CA GLY A 57 -27.80 6.71 -25.13
C GLY A 57 -27.88 6.84 -23.61
N GLY A 58 -27.83 8.06 -23.06
CA GLY A 58 -28.40 8.41 -21.75
C GLY A 58 -27.77 7.83 -20.47
N GLU A 59 -26.89 6.83 -20.55
CA GLU A 59 -26.25 6.17 -19.39
C GLU A 59 -24.73 6.39 -19.41
N CYS A 60 -24.24 7.04 -18.34
CA CYS A 60 -22.85 7.21 -17.85
C CYS A 60 -21.70 7.19 -18.90
N ARG A 61 -21.30 8.38 -19.35
CA ARG A 61 -19.98 8.63 -19.95
C ARG A 61 -18.96 8.98 -18.85
N SER A 62 -17.78 8.36 -18.98
CA SER A 62 -16.44 8.63 -18.44
C SER A 62 -16.24 8.98 -16.94
N ASP A 63 -15.92 7.95 -16.15
CA ASP A 63 -14.78 8.00 -15.22
C ASP A 63 -14.22 6.57 -15.03
N PRO A 64 -13.07 6.23 -15.63
CA PRO A 64 -12.51 4.86 -15.75
C PRO A 64 -12.19 4.15 -14.45
N CYS A 65 -12.02 4.86 -13.33
CA CYS A 65 -11.36 4.30 -12.16
C CYS A 65 -12.03 4.64 -10.82
N GLY A 66 -13.25 5.19 -10.82
CA GLY A 66 -13.73 5.83 -9.60
C GLY A 66 -12.83 7.01 -9.23
N GLN A 67 -12.29 7.73 -10.22
CA GLN A 67 -11.66 9.03 -9.98
C GLN A 67 -12.67 10.02 -9.39
N ASN A 68 -13.94 9.88 -9.76
CA ASN A 68 -15.08 10.59 -9.18
C ASN A 68 -15.44 10.06 -7.78
N SER A 69 -14.88 8.92 -7.42
CA SER A 69 -15.07 8.21 -6.16
C SER A 69 -13.79 8.26 -5.30
N LYS A 70 -12.81 9.14 -5.60
CA LYS A 70 -11.56 9.32 -4.82
C LYS A 70 -11.88 9.48 -3.32
N GLY A 71 -11.79 8.38 -2.57
CA GLY A 71 -12.15 8.34 -1.15
C GLY A 71 -13.66 8.36 -0.85
N SER A 72 -14.50 7.84 -1.75
CA SER A 72 -15.96 7.87 -1.66
C SER A 72 -16.57 6.68 -2.41
N PRO A 73 -17.49 5.90 -1.82
CA PRO A 73 -18.27 4.91 -2.58
C PRO A 73 -19.34 5.56 -3.47
N VAL A 74 -19.55 6.87 -3.35
CA VAL A 74 -20.49 7.64 -4.18
C VAL A 74 -19.77 8.28 -5.35
N TYR A 75 -20.28 8.05 -6.55
CA TYR A 75 -19.75 8.62 -7.78
C TYR A 75 -20.18 10.08 -7.97
N ALA A 76 -19.23 10.99 -8.14
CA ALA A 76 -19.50 12.42 -8.11
C ALA A 76 -20.53 12.92 -9.15
N ALA A 77 -20.43 12.49 -10.41
CA ALA A 77 -21.28 12.99 -11.49
C ALA A 77 -22.71 12.40 -11.45
N THR A 78 -22.83 11.10 -11.13
CA THR A 78 -24.10 10.38 -11.22
C THR A 78 -24.85 10.35 -9.90
N GLY A 79 -24.12 10.29 -8.79
CA GLY A 79 -24.64 10.09 -7.45
C GLY A 79 -24.87 8.61 -7.09
N ASP A 80 -24.33 7.69 -7.90
CA ASP A 80 -24.49 6.25 -7.69
C ASP A 80 -23.62 5.77 -6.54
N LEU A 81 -24.15 4.86 -5.72
CA LEU A 81 -23.38 4.10 -4.75
C LEU A 81 -22.75 2.89 -5.45
N VAL A 82 -21.44 2.78 -5.38
CA VAL A 82 -20.68 1.57 -5.72
C VAL A 82 -20.02 1.04 -4.45
N TRP A 83 -20.40 -0.15 -4.03
CA TRP A 83 -19.89 -0.81 -2.82
C TRP A 83 -19.26 -2.14 -3.18
N THR A 84 -18.09 -2.46 -2.63
CA THR A 84 -17.41 -3.74 -2.94
C THR A 84 -17.05 -4.48 -1.65
N ASP A 85 -17.38 -5.77 -1.62
CA ASP A 85 -16.97 -6.69 -0.56
C ASP A 85 -16.14 -7.83 -1.16
N THR A 86 -14.98 -8.11 -0.57
CA THR A 86 -14.13 -9.25 -0.96
C THR A 86 -14.36 -10.40 0.01
N ASP A 87 -14.79 -11.55 -0.54
CA ASP A 87 -15.10 -12.73 0.26
C ASP A 87 -13.93 -13.74 0.24
N VAL A 88 -13.30 -13.96 -0.93
CA VAL A 88 -12.25 -14.98 -1.14
C VAL A 88 -11.05 -14.41 -1.86
N VAL A 89 -9.84 -14.71 -1.39
CA VAL A 89 -8.57 -14.41 -2.09
C VAL A 89 -7.66 -15.64 -2.09
N LEU A 90 -7.44 -16.24 -3.27
CA LEU A 90 -6.54 -17.38 -3.44
C LEU A 90 -5.21 -16.91 -4.02
N ARG A 91 -4.14 -17.03 -3.22
CA ARG A 91 -2.80 -16.56 -3.56
C ARG A 91 -2.21 -17.38 -4.72
N GLY A 92 -1.49 -16.71 -5.61
CA GLY A 92 -0.87 -17.30 -6.79
C GLY A 92 -1.08 -16.44 -8.03
N ARG A 93 -0.61 -16.93 -9.18
CA ARG A 93 -0.69 -16.26 -10.47
C ARG A 93 -1.48 -17.11 -11.48
N PRO A 94 -2.50 -16.55 -12.17
CA PRO A 94 -3.03 -15.20 -11.99
C PRO A 94 -3.78 -15.06 -10.65
N LEU A 95 -4.06 -13.85 -10.18
CA LEU A 95 -4.85 -13.67 -8.95
C LEU A 95 -6.26 -14.27 -9.15
N LEU A 96 -6.69 -15.17 -8.25
CA LEU A 96 -8.05 -15.71 -8.22
C LEU A 96 -8.74 -15.15 -6.96
N ARG A 97 -9.77 -14.33 -7.16
CA ARG A 97 -10.45 -13.57 -6.10
C ARG A 97 -11.95 -13.52 -6.37
N LEU A 98 -12.75 -13.67 -5.33
CA LEU A 98 -14.16 -13.33 -5.35
C LEU A 98 -14.38 -11.99 -4.64
N ALA A 99 -14.57 -10.93 -5.41
CA ALA A 99 -15.09 -9.65 -4.91
C ALA A 99 -16.41 -9.33 -5.58
N ARG A 100 -17.43 -9.05 -4.76
CA ARG A 100 -18.77 -8.66 -5.19
C ARG A 100 -18.87 -7.15 -5.19
N THR A 101 -19.43 -6.59 -6.23
CA THR A 101 -19.62 -5.16 -6.39
C THR A 101 -21.10 -4.86 -6.58
N TYR A 102 -21.65 -4.08 -5.66
CA TYR A 102 -22.98 -3.51 -5.73
C TYR A 102 -22.94 -2.17 -6.47
N ASN A 103 -23.94 -1.90 -7.30
CA ASN A 103 -24.15 -0.61 -7.96
C ASN A 103 -25.63 -0.20 -7.84
N SER A 104 -25.90 0.95 -7.21
CA SER A 104 -27.29 1.42 -7.00
C SER A 104 -28.04 1.81 -8.26
N HIS A 105 -27.35 1.92 -9.39
CA HIS A 105 -27.93 2.23 -10.70
C HIS A 105 -27.98 0.98 -11.61
N ASP A 106 -27.74 -0.22 -11.07
CA ASP A 106 -27.92 -1.46 -11.82
C ASP A 106 -29.26 -2.11 -11.46
N PRO A 107 -30.27 -2.09 -12.36
CA PRO A 107 -31.59 -2.65 -12.08
C PRO A 107 -31.65 -4.18 -12.23
N ARG A 108 -30.53 -4.84 -12.58
CA ARG A 108 -30.52 -6.28 -12.86
C ARG A 108 -30.59 -7.10 -11.59
N ASP A 109 -31.33 -8.21 -11.65
CA ASP A 109 -31.12 -9.35 -10.76
C ASP A 109 -29.84 -10.07 -11.20
N GLY A 110 -28.72 -9.70 -10.58
CA GLY A 110 -27.41 -10.22 -10.91
C GLY A 110 -27.12 -11.56 -10.23
N PRO A 111 -25.93 -12.16 -10.46
CA PRO A 111 -25.57 -13.45 -9.88
C PRO A 111 -25.63 -13.48 -8.35
N PHE A 112 -25.42 -12.33 -7.69
CA PHE A 112 -25.57 -12.16 -6.25
C PHE A 112 -26.81 -11.36 -5.87
N GLY A 113 -27.87 -11.37 -6.68
CA GLY A 113 -29.11 -10.64 -6.45
C GLY A 113 -29.12 -9.22 -7.02
N ASN A 114 -30.19 -8.49 -6.75
CA ASN A 114 -30.44 -7.16 -7.33
C ASN A 114 -29.26 -6.19 -7.13
N GLY A 115 -28.77 -5.63 -8.24
CA GLY A 115 -27.70 -4.63 -8.27
C GLY A 115 -26.30 -5.16 -7.97
N TRP A 116 -26.11 -6.47 -7.81
CA TRP A 116 -24.81 -7.09 -7.53
C TRP A 116 -24.20 -7.81 -8.73
N SER A 117 -22.93 -7.55 -8.97
CA SER A 117 -22.04 -8.29 -9.87
C SER A 117 -20.75 -8.67 -9.13
N PHE A 118 -19.79 -9.31 -9.80
CA PHE A 118 -18.53 -9.73 -9.18
C PHE A 118 -17.41 -9.84 -10.20
N ASP A 119 -16.15 -9.96 -9.75
CA ASP A 119 -14.94 -9.95 -10.60
C ASP A 119 -14.97 -10.91 -11.82
N HIS A 120 -15.76 -11.99 -11.75
CA HIS A 120 -15.91 -12.98 -12.82
C HIS A 120 -17.21 -12.82 -13.65
N ASP A 121 -18.06 -11.84 -13.34
CA ASP A 121 -19.29 -11.49 -14.08
C ASP A 121 -18.98 -10.46 -15.18
N MET A 122 -18.14 -10.88 -16.13
CA MET A 122 -17.81 -10.08 -17.31
C MET A 122 -18.41 -10.73 -18.55
N THR A 123 -19.12 -9.94 -19.35
CA THR A 123 -19.80 -10.42 -20.56
C THR A 123 -19.46 -9.55 -21.77
N LEU A 124 -19.48 -10.13 -22.96
CA LEU A 124 -19.27 -9.40 -24.21
C LEU A 124 -20.30 -9.85 -25.24
N ILE A 125 -21.39 -9.10 -25.36
CA ILE A 125 -22.53 -9.48 -26.22
C ILE A 125 -22.49 -8.78 -27.57
N GLU A 126 -22.83 -9.51 -28.62
CA GLU A 126 -23.02 -8.99 -29.98
C GLU A 126 -24.48 -8.52 -30.13
N VAL A 127 -24.68 -7.29 -30.60
CA VAL A 127 -26.02 -6.71 -30.82
C VAL A 127 -26.12 -6.07 -32.20
N ALA A 128 -27.25 -6.25 -32.88
CA ALA A 128 -27.59 -5.53 -34.09
C ALA A 128 -28.27 -4.20 -33.72
N ALA A 129 -27.74 -3.08 -34.20
CA ALA A 129 -28.26 -1.75 -33.94
C ALA A 129 -28.62 -1.05 -35.26
N ALA A 130 -29.78 -0.41 -35.33
CA ALA A 130 -30.13 0.43 -36.47
C ALA A 130 -29.30 1.72 -36.47
N ARG A 131 -28.75 2.08 -37.62
CA ARG A 131 -28.13 3.37 -37.90
C ARG A 131 -29.21 4.40 -38.24
N PRO A 132 -28.92 5.71 -38.08
CA PRO A 132 -29.84 6.78 -38.47
C PRO A 132 -30.23 6.79 -39.95
N ASP A 133 -29.41 6.18 -40.81
CA ASP A 133 -29.65 6.02 -42.26
C ASP A 133 -30.54 4.80 -42.61
N GLY A 134 -31.03 4.07 -41.61
CA GLY A 134 -31.87 2.89 -41.78
C GLY A 134 -31.11 1.57 -41.98
N THR A 135 -29.77 1.59 -42.05
CA THR A 135 -28.95 0.36 -42.13
C THR A 135 -28.72 -0.26 -40.75
N THR A 136 -28.36 -1.53 -40.66
CA THR A 136 -27.97 -2.16 -39.38
C THR A 136 -26.46 -2.23 -39.22
N GLU A 137 -25.98 -2.05 -37.99
CA GLU A 137 -24.59 -2.24 -37.61
C GLU A 137 -24.45 -3.22 -36.45
N THR A 138 -23.39 -4.03 -36.49
CA THR A 138 -23.01 -4.87 -35.36
C THR A 138 -22.26 -4.02 -34.34
N ARG A 139 -22.72 -4.04 -33.09
CA ARG A 139 -22.03 -3.49 -31.93
C ARG A 139 -21.66 -4.60 -30.97
N TYR A 140 -20.54 -4.46 -30.28
CA TYR A 140 -20.17 -5.35 -29.18
C TYR A 140 -20.24 -4.59 -27.87
N VAL A 141 -21.00 -5.10 -26.90
CA VAL A 141 -21.18 -4.48 -25.60
C VAL A 141 -20.39 -5.29 -24.57
N LEU A 142 -19.20 -4.80 -24.22
CA LEU A 142 -18.43 -5.29 -23.09
C LEU A 142 -19.05 -4.77 -21.82
N ARG A 143 -19.41 -5.66 -20.90
CA ARG A 143 -19.85 -5.32 -19.55
C ARG A 143 -18.80 -5.78 -18.56
N LEU A 144 -18.38 -4.85 -17.71
CA LEU A 144 -17.46 -5.11 -16.62
C LEU A 144 -18.19 -5.48 -15.32
N PRO A 145 -17.49 -6.16 -14.40
CA PRO A 145 -17.96 -6.48 -13.04
C PRO A 145 -18.50 -5.33 -12.19
N ASN A 146 -18.23 -4.07 -12.53
CA ASN A 146 -18.74 -2.90 -11.80
C ASN A 146 -20.02 -2.32 -12.44
N GLY A 147 -20.64 -3.06 -13.37
CA GLY A 147 -21.82 -2.64 -14.13
C GLY A 147 -21.52 -1.74 -15.32
N ARG A 148 -20.27 -1.25 -15.46
CA ARG A 148 -19.86 -0.39 -16.58
C ARG A 148 -19.93 -1.14 -17.89
N ARG A 149 -20.31 -0.42 -18.95
CA ARG A 149 -20.37 -0.94 -20.31
C ARG A 149 -19.46 -0.16 -21.25
N TYR A 150 -18.95 -0.83 -22.26
CA TYR A 150 -18.23 -0.24 -23.38
C TYR A 150 -18.79 -0.80 -24.69
N VAL A 151 -19.03 0.08 -25.65
CA VAL A 151 -19.65 -0.27 -26.93
C VAL A 151 -18.64 -0.14 -28.05
N TYR A 152 -18.15 -1.27 -28.55
CA TYR A 152 -17.30 -1.32 -29.73
C TYR A 152 -18.16 -1.28 -30.99
N ARG A 153 -17.77 -0.48 -31.98
CA ARG A 153 -18.51 -0.33 -33.23
C ARG A 153 -17.76 -1.02 -34.36
N THR A 154 -18.50 -1.69 -35.23
CA THR A 154 -17.94 -2.29 -36.45
C THR A 154 -17.96 -1.25 -37.57
N SER A 155 -16.80 -0.96 -38.14
CA SER A 155 -16.64 -0.13 -39.32
C SER A 155 -17.15 -0.85 -40.58
N PRO A 156 -17.51 -0.13 -41.66
CA PRO A 156 -17.94 -0.75 -42.93
C PRO A 156 -16.93 -1.73 -43.56
N ASP A 157 -15.65 -1.59 -43.24
CA ASP A 157 -14.56 -2.48 -43.67
C ASP A 157 -14.41 -3.74 -42.80
N GLY A 158 -15.28 -3.92 -41.80
CA GLY A 158 -15.27 -5.06 -40.87
C GLY A 158 -14.32 -4.90 -39.68
N SER A 159 -13.57 -3.79 -39.58
CA SER A 159 -12.72 -3.51 -38.42
C SER A 159 -13.56 -3.11 -37.19
N ILE A 160 -13.08 -3.46 -35.99
CA ILE A 160 -13.74 -3.10 -34.73
C ILE A 160 -13.04 -1.86 -34.15
N ALA A 161 -13.75 -0.75 -34.12
CA ALA A 161 -13.24 0.50 -33.55
C ALA A 161 -13.40 0.51 -32.04
N ASN A 162 -12.32 0.89 -31.35
CA ASN A 162 -12.40 1.15 -29.93
C ASN A 162 -13.19 2.41 -29.66
N PRO A 163 -13.94 2.45 -28.57
CA PRO A 163 -14.28 3.71 -27.96
C PRO A 163 -12.99 4.54 -27.72
N PRO A 164 -12.94 5.88 -27.98
CA PRO A 164 -11.88 6.74 -27.49
C PRO A 164 -11.37 6.38 -26.11
N GLY A 165 -10.10 6.66 -25.86
CA GLY A 165 -9.29 6.18 -24.74
C GLY A 165 -9.39 4.71 -24.30
N LEU A 166 -10.19 3.82 -24.89
CA LEU A 166 -9.91 2.40 -24.75
C LEU A 166 -8.80 2.01 -25.72
N PHE A 167 -7.73 1.45 -25.17
CA PHE A 167 -6.54 1.03 -25.94
C PHE A 167 -6.39 -0.48 -26.06
N ASN A 168 -7.35 -1.24 -25.54
CA ASN A 168 -7.45 -2.68 -25.79
C ASN A 168 -7.85 -2.97 -27.24
N ARG A 169 -7.69 -4.19 -27.72
CA ARG A 169 -8.09 -4.60 -29.07
C ARG A 169 -9.09 -5.73 -28.98
N LEU A 170 -10.25 -5.55 -29.60
CA LEU A 170 -11.25 -6.60 -29.74
C LEU A 170 -11.14 -7.28 -31.10
N THR A 171 -11.05 -8.62 -31.11
CA THR A 171 -10.94 -9.45 -32.31
C THR A 171 -12.02 -10.52 -32.32
N ARG A 172 -12.68 -10.76 -33.45
CA ARG A 172 -13.59 -11.89 -33.68
C ARG A 172 -12.82 -13.06 -34.32
N ASN A 173 -12.88 -14.23 -33.71
CA ASN A 173 -12.18 -15.42 -34.16
C ASN A 173 -13.05 -16.24 -35.15
N PRO A 174 -12.44 -17.10 -35.99
CA PRO A 174 -13.17 -17.93 -36.95
C PRO A 174 -14.19 -18.89 -36.33
N ASP A 175 -13.95 -19.32 -35.09
CA ASP A 175 -14.86 -20.19 -34.31
C ASP A 175 -16.05 -19.43 -33.69
N GLY A 176 -16.16 -18.12 -33.94
CA GLY A 176 -17.20 -17.25 -33.41
C GLY A 176 -16.93 -16.71 -32.01
N SER A 177 -15.82 -17.08 -31.36
CA SER A 177 -15.41 -16.47 -30.09
C SER A 177 -14.86 -15.06 -30.30
N LEU A 178 -14.88 -14.25 -29.24
CA LEU A 178 -14.35 -12.89 -29.21
C LEU A 178 -13.16 -12.81 -28.26
N THR A 179 -12.04 -12.28 -28.71
CA THR A 179 -10.85 -12.07 -27.88
C THR A 179 -10.64 -10.57 -27.62
N LEU A 180 -10.71 -10.17 -26.36
CA LEU A 180 -10.28 -8.86 -25.90
C LEU A 180 -8.81 -8.93 -25.48
N THR A 181 -7.94 -8.20 -26.16
CA THR A 181 -6.50 -8.12 -25.87
C THR A 181 -6.19 -6.77 -25.21
N GLU A 182 -5.67 -6.77 -23.99
CA GLU A 182 -5.23 -5.55 -23.32
C GLU A 182 -3.92 -5.02 -23.92
N PRO A 183 -3.56 -3.73 -23.71
CA PRO A 183 -2.29 -3.18 -24.20
C PRO A 183 -1.05 -4.00 -23.77
N ASP A 184 -1.10 -4.62 -22.59
CA ASP A 184 -0.02 -5.44 -22.04
C ASP A 184 0.09 -6.86 -22.62
N GLY A 185 -0.81 -7.21 -23.55
CA GLY A 185 -0.87 -8.51 -24.22
C GLY A 185 -1.68 -9.57 -23.48
N SER A 186 -2.21 -9.27 -22.28
CA SER A 186 -3.17 -10.18 -21.63
C SER A 186 -4.48 -10.26 -22.43
N THR A 187 -5.16 -11.40 -22.34
CA THR A 187 -6.34 -11.71 -23.15
C THR A 187 -7.51 -12.21 -22.32
N ARG A 188 -8.72 -11.90 -22.79
CA ARG A 188 -9.98 -12.46 -22.31
C ARG A 188 -10.75 -12.99 -23.50
N VAL A 189 -11.09 -14.28 -23.47
CA VAL A 189 -11.81 -14.97 -24.53
C VAL A 189 -13.26 -15.15 -24.10
N PHE A 190 -14.17 -14.74 -24.97
CA PHE A 190 -15.60 -14.85 -24.77
C PHE A 190 -16.22 -15.77 -25.81
N LEU A 191 -17.10 -16.68 -25.38
CA LEU A 191 -17.89 -17.55 -26.26
C LEU A 191 -19.37 -17.39 -25.92
N ALA A 192 -20.20 -17.15 -26.93
CA ALA A 192 -21.63 -16.89 -26.75
C ALA A 192 -21.94 -15.83 -25.67
N GLY A 193 -21.12 -14.78 -25.60
CA GLY A 193 -21.27 -13.67 -24.65
C GLY A 193 -20.61 -13.86 -23.29
N ARG A 194 -20.10 -15.06 -22.97
CA ARG A 194 -19.59 -15.44 -21.65
C ARG A 194 -18.07 -15.53 -21.63
N LEU A 195 -17.43 -15.05 -20.58
CA LEU A 195 -15.97 -15.19 -20.39
C LEU A 195 -15.61 -16.66 -20.16
N VAL A 196 -14.91 -17.28 -21.10
CA VAL A 196 -14.51 -18.71 -20.97
C VAL A 196 -13.06 -18.87 -20.51
N ARG A 197 -12.20 -17.88 -20.79
CA ARG A 197 -10.79 -17.91 -20.39
C ARG A 197 -10.23 -16.50 -20.22
N ALA A 198 -9.46 -16.28 -19.17
CA ALA A 198 -8.65 -15.07 -18.98
C ALA A 198 -7.18 -15.48 -18.85
N THR A 199 -6.30 -14.92 -19.66
CA THR A 199 -4.88 -15.30 -19.74
C THR A 199 -4.01 -14.06 -19.58
N ASP A 200 -3.03 -14.09 -18.67
CA ASP A 200 -2.04 -13.03 -18.57
C ASP A 200 -1.04 -13.06 -19.75
N ARG A 201 -0.21 -12.02 -19.87
CA ARG A 201 0.79 -11.93 -20.95
C ARG A 201 1.82 -13.08 -20.98
N ASN A 202 1.93 -13.84 -19.90
CA ASN A 202 2.85 -14.95 -19.74
C ASN A 202 2.21 -16.32 -19.98
N GLY A 203 0.90 -16.36 -20.30
CA GLY A 203 0.16 -17.59 -20.56
C GLY A 203 -0.47 -18.22 -19.33
N ASN A 204 -0.37 -17.61 -18.14
CA ASN A 204 -1.06 -18.11 -16.96
C ASN A 204 -2.55 -17.76 -17.06
N ALA A 205 -3.42 -18.73 -16.82
CA ALA A 205 -4.84 -18.57 -17.13
C ALA A 205 -5.77 -18.96 -15.98
N LEU A 206 -6.94 -18.32 -16.00
CA LEU A 206 -8.16 -18.78 -15.34
C LEU A 206 -9.11 -19.31 -16.40
N ASP A 207 -9.63 -20.50 -16.15
CA ASP A 207 -10.64 -21.17 -16.97
C ASP A 207 -11.99 -21.11 -16.27
N TYR A 208 -13.04 -20.86 -17.06
CA TYR A 208 -14.40 -20.62 -16.58
C TYR A 208 -15.30 -21.73 -17.13
N ALA A 209 -15.83 -22.55 -16.23
CA ALA A 209 -16.74 -23.64 -16.56
C ALA A 209 -18.18 -23.23 -16.27
N TYR A 210 -19.10 -23.61 -17.15
CA TYR A 210 -20.52 -23.28 -17.05
C TYR A 210 -21.38 -24.55 -16.95
N ASP A 211 -22.49 -24.47 -16.23
CA ASP A 211 -23.49 -25.54 -16.14
C ASP A 211 -24.37 -25.63 -17.41
N ALA A 212 -25.31 -26.58 -17.45
CA ALA A 212 -26.21 -26.79 -18.58
C ALA A 212 -27.17 -25.60 -18.82
N ASP A 213 -27.46 -24.82 -17.77
CA ASP A 213 -28.27 -23.60 -17.83
C ASP A 213 -27.42 -22.36 -18.21
N GLY A 214 -26.10 -22.55 -18.37
CA GLY A 214 -25.15 -21.50 -18.72
C GLY A 214 -24.77 -20.56 -17.58
N ARG A 215 -24.91 -21.01 -16.32
CA ARG A 215 -24.42 -20.30 -15.12
C ARG A 215 -22.98 -20.73 -14.81
N LEU A 216 -22.19 -19.85 -14.21
CA LEU A 216 -20.78 -20.10 -13.91
C LEU A 216 -20.63 -21.16 -12.81
N ALA A 217 -20.29 -22.39 -13.17
CA ALA A 217 -20.14 -23.50 -12.21
C ALA A 217 -18.79 -23.47 -11.47
N ALA A 218 -17.71 -23.07 -12.15
CA ALA A 218 -16.39 -22.99 -11.54
C ALA A 218 -15.44 -22.01 -12.23
N VAL A 219 -14.50 -21.47 -11.46
CA VAL A 219 -13.31 -20.78 -11.97
C VAL A 219 -12.08 -21.50 -11.41
N ALA A 220 -11.17 -21.91 -12.27
CA ALA A 220 -9.99 -22.67 -11.87
C ALA A 220 -8.73 -22.23 -12.63
N ASP A 221 -7.57 -22.56 -12.07
CA ASP A 221 -6.29 -22.45 -12.77
C ASP A 221 -5.61 -23.82 -12.93
N ALA A 222 -4.52 -23.84 -13.70
CA ALA A 222 -3.72 -25.05 -13.88
C ALA A 222 -2.95 -25.50 -12.63
N ALA A 223 -2.88 -24.67 -11.58
CA ALA A 223 -2.23 -24.99 -10.31
C ALA A 223 -3.20 -25.66 -9.31
N GLY A 224 -4.44 -25.93 -9.71
CA GLY A 224 -5.46 -26.59 -8.90
C GLY A 224 -6.23 -25.66 -7.94
N ARG A 225 -5.99 -24.33 -8.01
CA ARG A 225 -6.83 -23.37 -7.27
C ARG A 225 -8.18 -23.30 -7.95
N ARG A 226 -9.25 -23.33 -7.15
CA ARG A 226 -10.62 -23.39 -7.67
C ARG A 226 -11.61 -22.68 -6.77
N LEU A 227 -12.59 -22.03 -7.40
CA LEU A 227 -13.84 -21.59 -6.80
C LEU A 227 -14.99 -22.35 -7.47
N GLU A 228 -15.88 -22.92 -6.68
CA GLU A 228 -17.07 -23.64 -7.12
C GLU A 228 -18.32 -22.89 -6.67
N PHE A 229 -19.29 -22.75 -7.56
CA PHE A 229 -20.51 -21.98 -7.33
C PHE A 229 -21.71 -22.92 -7.35
N SER A 230 -22.58 -22.75 -6.35
CA SER A 230 -23.90 -23.40 -6.29
C SER A 230 -24.99 -22.35 -6.35
N TYR A 231 -26.17 -22.74 -6.83
CA TYR A 231 -27.25 -21.82 -7.15
C TYR A 231 -28.53 -22.17 -6.41
N ASP A 232 -29.34 -21.15 -6.09
CA ASP A 232 -30.69 -21.33 -5.60
C ASP A 232 -31.66 -21.66 -6.76
N ALA A 233 -32.93 -21.94 -6.43
CA ALA A 233 -33.96 -22.27 -7.42
C ALA A 233 -34.27 -21.12 -8.40
N ARG A 234 -33.84 -19.89 -8.12
CA ARG A 234 -33.99 -18.72 -8.99
C ARG A 234 -32.73 -18.45 -9.82
N GLY A 235 -31.67 -19.25 -9.67
CA GLY A 235 -30.42 -19.11 -10.42
C GLY A 235 -29.44 -18.08 -9.85
N ARG A 236 -29.59 -17.66 -8.59
CA ARG A 236 -28.63 -16.80 -7.87
C ARG A 236 -27.64 -17.64 -7.09
N ILE A 237 -26.41 -17.16 -6.90
CA ILE A 237 -25.35 -17.91 -6.22
C ILE A 237 -25.73 -18.10 -4.74
N ALA A 238 -26.00 -19.33 -4.32
CA ALA A 238 -26.36 -19.68 -2.95
C ALA A 238 -25.13 -19.95 -2.07
N ALA A 239 -24.07 -20.52 -2.64
CA ALA A 239 -22.80 -20.71 -1.94
C ALA A 239 -21.61 -20.72 -2.90
N VAL A 240 -20.46 -20.26 -2.41
CA VAL A 240 -19.16 -20.39 -3.08
C VAL A 240 -18.22 -21.18 -2.18
N THR A 241 -17.61 -22.22 -2.74
CA THR A 241 -16.65 -23.08 -2.03
C THR A 241 -15.29 -22.99 -2.71
N ASP A 242 -14.23 -22.78 -1.93
CA ASP A 242 -12.87 -22.84 -2.46
C ASP A 242 -12.30 -24.26 -2.43
N HIS A 243 -11.14 -24.46 -3.07
CA HIS A 243 -10.48 -25.77 -3.14
C HIS A 243 -9.97 -26.31 -1.80
N ALA A 244 -10.04 -25.53 -0.71
CA ALA A 244 -9.76 -25.99 0.65
C ALA A 244 -11.04 -26.35 1.44
N GLY A 245 -12.22 -26.26 0.81
CA GLY A 245 -13.52 -26.58 1.41
C GLY A 245 -14.11 -25.44 2.24
N ARG A 246 -13.50 -24.25 2.23
CA ARG A 246 -14.11 -23.09 2.89
C ARG A 246 -15.31 -22.63 2.09
N THR A 247 -16.43 -22.45 2.76
CA THR A 247 -17.71 -22.14 2.11
C THR A 247 -18.26 -20.81 2.61
N TRP A 248 -18.61 -19.93 1.68
CA TRP A 248 -19.39 -18.72 1.93
C TRP A 248 -20.82 -18.97 1.46
N GLN A 249 -21.79 -18.61 2.29
CA GLN A 249 -23.21 -18.81 2.01
C GLN A 249 -23.92 -17.47 1.83
N TYR A 250 -24.84 -17.41 0.87
CA TYR A 250 -25.53 -16.20 0.44
C TYR A 250 -27.04 -16.40 0.59
N ALA A 251 -27.70 -15.51 1.32
CA ALA A 251 -29.12 -15.57 1.57
C ALA A 251 -29.84 -14.36 0.96
N TYR A 252 -31.05 -14.62 0.47
CA TYR A 252 -31.84 -13.65 -0.28
C TYR A 252 -33.24 -13.50 0.29
N ASP A 253 -33.83 -12.32 0.15
CA ASP A 253 -35.26 -12.11 0.38
C ASP A 253 -36.12 -12.56 -0.81
N ALA A 254 -37.43 -12.35 -0.70
CA ALA A 254 -38.41 -12.73 -1.72
C ALA A 254 -38.29 -11.88 -2.98
N GLU A 255 -37.80 -10.64 -2.84
CA GLU A 255 -37.69 -9.61 -3.88
C GLU A 255 -36.43 -9.73 -4.72
N GLY A 256 -35.44 -10.54 -4.32
CA GLY A 256 -34.21 -10.67 -5.09
C GLY A 256 -32.94 -10.21 -4.37
N ASN A 257 -33.06 -9.54 -3.23
CA ASN A 257 -31.95 -8.83 -2.61
C ASN A 257 -31.10 -9.76 -1.77
N LEU A 258 -29.77 -9.63 -1.87
CA LEU A 258 -28.85 -10.31 -0.98
C LEU A 258 -28.94 -9.72 0.42
N VAL A 259 -29.51 -10.43 1.38
CA VAL A 259 -29.72 -9.91 2.75
C VAL A 259 -28.68 -10.40 3.75
N ALA A 260 -27.99 -11.51 3.47
CA ALA A 260 -26.92 -12.00 4.34
C ALA A 260 -25.83 -12.76 3.60
N VAL A 261 -24.60 -12.62 4.08
CA VAL A 261 -23.43 -13.42 3.69
C VAL A 261 -22.86 -14.04 4.95
N THR A 262 -22.78 -15.36 4.99
CA THR A 262 -22.19 -16.12 6.11
C THR A 262 -20.83 -16.62 5.71
N ASP A 263 -19.80 -16.22 6.47
CA ASP A 263 -18.42 -16.63 6.25
C ASP A 263 -18.13 -18.07 6.77
N PRO A 264 -16.98 -18.66 6.42
CA PRO A 264 -16.61 -20.01 6.87
C PRO A 264 -16.52 -20.22 8.39
N LEU A 265 -16.46 -19.16 9.21
CA LEU A 265 -16.48 -19.23 10.67
C LEU A 265 -17.88 -18.95 11.26
N GLY A 266 -18.89 -18.76 10.41
CA GLY A 266 -20.27 -18.46 10.82
C GLY A 266 -20.54 -16.98 11.09
N GLY A 267 -19.60 -16.08 10.79
CA GLY A 267 -19.82 -14.64 10.87
C GLY A 267 -20.82 -14.20 9.80
N VAL A 268 -21.87 -13.47 10.20
CA VAL A 268 -22.95 -13.05 9.29
C VAL A 268 -22.90 -11.56 9.03
N ARG A 269 -22.59 -11.19 7.78
CA ARG A 269 -22.72 -9.81 7.29
C ARG A 269 -24.10 -9.60 6.69
N ARG A 270 -24.78 -8.52 7.05
CA ARG A 270 -26.18 -8.26 6.66
C ARG A 270 -26.30 -7.02 5.79
N TYR A 271 -27.29 -7.02 4.92
CA TYR A 271 -27.57 -5.96 3.96
C TYR A 271 -29.07 -5.63 3.99
N ALA A 272 -29.41 -4.36 3.86
CA ALA A 272 -30.79 -3.88 3.83
C ALA A 272 -31.03 -2.96 2.63
N TYR A 273 -32.24 -3.01 2.07
CA TYR A 273 -32.58 -2.35 0.81
C TYR A 273 -33.89 -1.56 0.92
N GLN A 274 -34.08 -0.63 -0.01
CA GLN A 274 -35.37 -0.02 -0.32
C GLN A 274 -35.64 -0.10 -1.83
N PRO A 275 -36.89 -0.34 -2.27
CA PRO A 275 -37.24 -0.29 -3.67
C PRO A 275 -37.33 1.16 -4.16
N TYR A 276 -36.93 1.40 -5.41
CA TYR A 276 -37.03 2.70 -6.08
C TYR A 276 -37.34 2.52 -7.56
N THR A 277 -38.48 3.02 -8.02
CA THR A 277 -38.86 3.02 -9.43
C THR A 277 -38.85 4.47 -9.93
N PRO A 278 -37.90 4.87 -10.78
CA PRO A 278 -37.91 6.20 -11.37
C PRO A 278 -39.22 6.45 -12.14
N PRO A 279 -39.76 7.68 -12.14
CA PRO A 279 -40.94 8.00 -12.92
C PRO A 279 -40.74 7.67 -14.41
N GLY A 280 -41.59 6.81 -14.96
CA GLY A 280 -41.52 6.39 -16.36
C GLY A 280 -40.47 5.31 -16.69
N ASP A 281 -39.72 4.81 -15.71
CA ASP A 281 -38.86 3.63 -15.88
C ASP A 281 -39.68 2.36 -15.62
N ALA A 282 -39.47 1.34 -16.46
CA ALA A 282 -40.11 0.04 -16.31
C ALA A 282 -39.45 -0.81 -15.20
N HIS A 283 -38.26 -0.43 -14.75
CA HIS A 283 -37.48 -1.20 -13.78
C HIS A 283 -37.55 -0.62 -12.37
N THR A 284 -37.61 -1.52 -11.40
CA THR A 284 -37.45 -1.18 -9.98
C THR A 284 -36.00 -1.45 -9.58
N TYR A 285 -35.36 -0.44 -9.01
CA TYR A 285 -34.01 -0.51 -8.46
C TYR A 285 -34.10 -0.84 -6.97
N HIS A 286 -33.12 -1.58 -6.48
CA HIS A 286 -33.06 -1.99 -5.08
C HIS A 286 -31.88 -1.29 -4.42
N GLN A 287 -32.15 -0.14 -3.82
CA GLN A 287 -31.14 0.75 -3.25
C GLN A 287 -30.63 0.21 -1.90
N LEU A 288 -29.33 -0.06 -1.79
CA LEU A 288 -28.67 -0.52 -0.57
C LEU A 288 -28.67 0.61 0.47
N VAL A 289 -29.41 0.44 1.57
CA VAL A 289 -29.54 1.45 2.62
C VAL A 289 -28.71 1.15 3.85
N SER A 290 -28.30 -0.11 4.07
CA SER A 290 -27.42 -0.45 5.19
C SER A 290 -26.60 -1.71 4.94
N VAL A 291 -25.37 -1.73 5.49
CA VAL A 291 -24.54 -2.92 5.68
C VAL A 291 -24.17 -3.00 7.16
N THR A 292 -24.32 -4.18 7.75
CA THR A 292 -23.99 -4.47 9.15
C THR A 292 -23.00 -5.63 9.22
N ASP A 293 -21.94 -5.50 10.01
CA ASP A 293 -20.94 -6.56 10.19
C ASP A 293 -21.44 -7.69 11.11
N ALA A 294 -20.61 -8.72 11.27
CA ALA A 294 -20.92 -9.88 12.10
C ALA A 294 -20.95 -9.58 13.61
N ALA A 295 -20.46 -8.43 14.07
CA ALA A 295 -20.63 -7.96 15.44
C ALA A 295 -21.91 -7.12 15.63
N GLY A 296 -22.71 -6.91 14.58
CA GLY A 296 -23.93 -6.10 14.62
C GLY A 296 -23.67 -4.59 14.47
N ALA A 297 -22.46 -4.17 14.13
CA ALA A 297 -22.13 -2.77 13.90
C ALA A 297 -22.47 -2.35 12.46
N THR A 298 -23.18 -1.22 12.31
CA THR A 298 -23.48 -0.64 11.00
C THR A 298 -22.21 -0.08 10.38
N VAL A 299 -21.72 -0.76 9.34
CA VAL A 299 -20.50 -0.35 8.60
C VAL A 299 -20.83 0.67 7.51
N LEU A 300 -22.02 0.57 6.92
CA LEU A 300 -22.54 1.49 5.91
C LEU A 300 -24.01 1.80 6.22
N ALA A 301 -24.39 3.07 6.11
CA ALA A 301 -25.79 3.51 6.05
C ALA A 301 -25.94 4.55 4.93
N VAL A 302 -27.00 4.48 4.13
CA VAL A 302 -27.18 5.33 2.95
C VAL A 302 -28.61 5.83 2.87
N THR A 303 -28.78 7.10 2.55
CA THR A 303 -30.07 7.69 2.20
C THR A 303 -30.01 8.24 0.78
N TYR A 304 -31.14 8.17 0.08
CA TYR A 304 -31.25 8.55 -1.32
C TYR A 304 -32.30 9.66 -1.51
N THR A 305 -32.08 10.52 -2.50
CA THR A 305 -33.10 11.42 -3.06
C THR A 305 -33.31 11.02 -4.51
N GLY A 306 -34.41 10.32 -4.79
CA GLY A 306 -34.61 9.63 -6.06
C GLY A 306 -33.50 8.61 -6.30
N ARG A 307 -32.82 8.69 -7.46
CA ARG A 307 -31.72 7.77 -7.81
C ARG A 307 -30.38 8.07 -7.12
N ARG A 308 -30.20 9.25 -6.54
CA ARG A 308 -28.89 9.74 -6.08
C ARG A 308 -28.72 9.59 -4.58
N VAL A 309 -27.52 9.24 -4.13
CA VAL A 309 -27.17 9.25 -2.71
C VAL A 309 -27.26 10.67 -2.16
N ALA A 310 -28.12 10.90 -1.17
CA ALA A 310 -28.23 12.16 -0.46
C ALA A 310 -27.28 12.22 0.75
N GLN A 311 -27.11 11.08 1.43
CA GLN A 311 -26.19 10.92 2.55
C GLN A 311 -25.62 9.50 2.54
N TYR A 312 -24.36 9.34 2.92
CA TYR A 312 -23.88 8.03 3.38
C TYR A 312 -23.04 8.19 4.66
N THR A 313 -23.07 7.15 5.48
CA THR A 313 -22.31 7.03 6.70
C THR A 313 -21.47 5.76 6.62
N GLU A 314 -20.16 5.88 6.76
CA GLU A 314 -19.23 4.75 6.75
C GLU A 314 -18.38 4.75 8.02
N ALA A 315 -18.38 3.64 8.76
CA ALA A 315 -17.65 3.52 10.03
C ALA A 315 -17.87 4.75 10.95
N GLY A 316 -19.13 5.21 11.04
CA GLY A 316 -19.56 6.39 11.81
C GLY A 316 -19.17 7.76 11.23
N ARG A 317 -18.65 7.85 10.00
CA ARG A 317 -18.36 9.11 9.31
C ARG A 317 -19.47 9.44 8.34
N THR A 318 -20.16 10.54 8.55
CA THR A 318 -21.32 10.92 7.72
C THR A 318 -20.94 11.97 6.69
N TRP A 319 -21.41 11.77 5.46
CA TRP A 319 -21.23 12.65 4.32
C TRP A 319 -22.57 12.94 3.66
N ARG A 320 -22.83 14.20 3.32
CA ARG A 320 -24.03 14.67 2.62
C ARG A 320 -23.69 15.18 1.23
N TYR A 321 -24.59 15.01 0.28
CA TYR A 321 -24.39 15.33 -1.12
C TYR A 321 -25.47 16.28 -1.61
N SER A 322 -25.05 17.30 -2.36
CA SER A 322 -25.93 18.22 -3.09
C SER A 322 -25.50 18.28 -4.55
N TYR A 323 -26.42 17.98 -5.47
CA TYR A 323 -26.13 17.87 -6.89
C TYR A 323 -26.77 19.02 -7.67
N ASP A 324 -26.01 19.60 -8.57
CA ASP A 324 -26.49 20.56 -9.56
C ASP A 324 -26.08 20.07 -10.97
N PRO A 325 -26.85 19.12 -11.54
CA PRO A 325 -26.52 18.55 -12.83
C PRO A 325 -26.64 19.54 -13.98
N ALA A 326 -27.51 20.56 -13.86
CA ALA A 326 -27.68 21.59 -14.87
C ALA A 326 -26.40 22.41 -15.08
N ASN A 327 -25.66 22.67 -13.99
CA ASN A 327 -24.38 23.37 -14.03
C ASN A 327 -23.16 22.44 -13.92
N ARG A 328 -23.36 21.12 -14.00
CA ARG A 328 -22.31 20.11 -13.85
C ARG A 328 -21.47 20.27 -12.57
N ARG A 329 -22.16 20.39 -11.44
CA ARG A 329 -21.57 20.61 -10.10
C ARG A 329 -22.07 19.63 -9.04
N LEU A 330 -21.24 19.41 -8.04
CA LEU A 330 -21.52 18.62 -6.84
C LEU A 330 -20.93 19.32 -5.61
N ALA A 331 -21.61 19.23 -4.46
CA ALA A 331 -21.03 19.50 -3.15
C ALA A 331 -21.10 18.24 -2.26
N LYS A 332 -20.01 17.95 -1.55
CA LYS A 332 -19.86 16.88 -0.56
C LYS A 332 -19.55 17.52 0.80
N THR A 333 -20.38 17.28 1.81
CA THR A 333 -20.28 17.92 3.12
C THR A 333 -20.11 16.89 4.23
N ASP A 334 -19.11 17.04 5.10
CA ASP A 334 -18.92 16.15 6.25
C ASP A 334 -19.92 16.44 7.39
N ALA A 335 -19.89 15.62 8.44
CA ALA A 335 -20.73 15.77 9.62
C ALA A 335 -20.50 17.08 10.41
N LEU A 336 -19.39 17.77 10.17
CA LEU A 336 -19.03 19.04 10.80
C LEU A 336 -19.37 20.27 9.94
N GLY A 337 -19.94 20.06 8.74
CA GLY A 337 -20.32 21.13 7.81
C GLY A 337 -19.22 21.54 6.82
N SER A 338 -18.04 20.91 6.88
CA SER A 338 -16.97 21.17 5.93
C SER A 338 -17.38 20.69 4.55
N THR A 339 -17.33 21.57 3.54
CA THR A 339 -17.91 21.30 2.22
C THR A 339 -16.87 21.37 1.10
N TRP A 340 -16.66 20.24 0.43
CA TRP A 340 -15.90 20.14 -0.81
C TRP A 340 -16.83 20.34 -2.00
N ARG A 341 -16.39 21.09 -3.02
CA ARG A 341 -17.15 21.32 -4.25
C ARG A 341 -16.38 20.78 -5.45
N TYR A 342 -17.12 20.23 -6.40
CA TYR A 342 -16.56 19.61 -7.61
C TYR A 342 -17.29 20.16 -8.83
N ALA A 343 -16.55 20.48 -9.88
CA ALA A 343 -17.09 20.73 -11.21
C ALA A 343 -16.61 19.63 -12.17
N TYR A 344 -17.43 19.28 -13.15
CA TYR A 344 -17.12 18.25 -14.14
C TYR A 344 -17.40 18.69 -15.57
N ASN A 345 -16.69 18.09 -16.53
CA ASN A 345 -16.92 18.30 -17.96
C ASN A 345 -18.15 17.52 -18.47
N ALA A 346 -18.43 17.61 -19.77
CA ALA A 346 -19.54 16.89 -20.40
C ALA A 346 -19.41 15.36 -20.31
N ASP A 347 -18.19 14.86 -20.19
CA ASP A 347 -17.90 13.44 -20.03
C ASP A 347 -17.91 13.00 -18.56
N GLY A 348 -18.23 13.87 -17.60
CA GLY A 348 -18.30 13.50 -16.18
C GLY A 348 -16.95 13.46 -15.46
N LEU A 349 -15.85 13.89 -16.08
CA LEU A 349 -14.53 14.00 -15.44
C LEU A 349 -14.44 15.27 -14.61
N VAL A 350 -13.92 15.17 -13.38
CA VAL A 350 -13.70 16.31 -12.48
C VAL A 350 -12.67 17.27 -13.06
N THR A 351 -13.09 18.51 -13.34
CA THR A 351 -12.23 19.58 -13.85
C THR A 351 -11.80 20.58 -12.77
N GLU A 352 -12.52 20.62 -11.65
CA GLU A 352 -12.24 21.53 -10.55
C GLU A 352 -12.61 20.89 -9.20
N ILE A 353 -11.78 21.11 -8.19
CA ILE A 353 -12.02 20.72 -6.80
C ILE A 353 -11.78 21.94 -5.92
N THR A 354 -12.80 22.37 -5.18
CA THR A 354 -12.68 23.41 -4.15
C THR A 354 -12.78 22.77 -2.77
N ASP A 355 -11.79 22.97 -1.93
CA ASP A 355 -11.79 22.48 -0.55
C ASP A 355 -12.72 23.33 0.36
N PRO A 356 -12.97 22.90 1.61
CA PRO A 356 -13.81 23.65 2.56
C PRO A 356 -13.29 25.02 2.96
N LEU A 357 -12.02 25.33 2.65
CA LEU A 357 -11.38 26.62 2.91
C LEU A 357 -11.44 27.54 1.69
N GLY A 358 -12.03 27.09 0.57
CA GLY A 358 -12.16 27.86 -0.67
C GLY A 358 -10.97 27.73 -1.61
N ASN A 359 -10.01 26.85 -1.32
CA ASN A 359 -8.83 26.64 -2.17
C ASN A 359 -9.20 25.73 -3.35
N THR A 360 -8.86 26.15 -4.57
CA THR A 360 -9.29 25.48 -5.80
C THR A 360 -8.13 24.79 -6.53
N THR A 361 -8.32 23.53 -6.90
CA THR A 361 -7.45 22.75 -7.79
C THR A 361 -8.15 22.55 -9.13
N ALA A 362 -7.48 22.90 -10.23
CA ALA A 362 -8.00 22.70 -11.60
C ALA A 362 -7.33 21.49 -12.29
N ILE A 363 -8.07 20.79 -13.14
CA ILE A 363 -7.61 19.62 -13.90
C ILE A 363 -8.12 19.72 -15.35
N THR A 364 -7.24 19.49 -16.32
CA THR A 364 -7.58 19.46 -17.75
C THR A 364 -7.34 18.08 -18.33
N TYR A 365 -8.13 17.72 -19.34
CA TYR A 365 -8.04 16.43 -20.03
C TYR A 365 -7.94 16.60 -21.55
N ASP A 366 -7.43 15.60 -22.26
CA ASP A 366 -7.54 15.51 -23.72
C ASP A 366 -8.84 14.83 -24.17
N ALA A 367 -9.01 14.60 -25.48
CA ALA A 367 -10.19 13.95 -26.06
C ALA A 367 -10.33 12.46 -25.70
N ASN A 368 -9.24 11.83 -25.25
CA ASN A 368 -9.20 10.48 -24.71
C ASN A 368 -9.21 10.51 -23.18
N GLY A 369 -9.80 11.52 -22.55
CA GLY A 369 -9.96 11.61 -21.08
C GLY A 369 -8.66 11.53 -20.27
N LEU A 370 -7.50 11.78 -20.87
CA LEU A 370 -6.21 11.77 -20.20
C LEU A 370 -5.91 13.10 -19.55
N GLU A 371 -5.48 13.08 -18.28
CA GLU A 371 -5.04 14.30 -17.58
C GLU A 371 -3.84 14.94 -18.29
N THR A 372 -4.03 16.15 -18.81
CA THR A 372 -2.99 16.93 -19.49
C THR A 372 -2.35 17.99 -18.60
N ALA A 373 -3.10 18.50 -17.63
CA ALA A 373 -2.57 19.41 -16.62
C ALA A 373 -3.36 19.35 -15.31
N ARG A 374 -2.66 19.71 -14.23
CA ARG A 374 -3.22 19.92 -12.89
C ARG A 374 -2.61 21.16 -12.29
N THR A 375 -3.45 22.07 -11.80
CA THR A 375 -3.03 23.32 -11.17
C THR A 375 -3.50 23.36 -9.74
N ASP A 376 -2.59 23.52 -8.78
CA ASP A 376 -2.92 23.64 -7.37
C ASP A 376 -3.46 25.04 -7.00
N PRO A 377 -3.95 25.24 -5.76
CA PRO A 377 -4.48 26.53 -5.32
C PRO A 377 -3.47 27.68 -5.28
N LEU A 378 -2.18 27.39 -5.40
CA LEU A 378 -1.11 28.40 -5.47
C LEU A 378 -0.70 28.71 -6.92
N GLY A 379 -1.39 28.13 -7.91
CA GLY A 379 -1.13 28.32 -9.35
C GLY A 379 -0.01 27.42 -9.90
N ALA A 380 0.57 26.54 -9.10
CA ALA A 380 1.59 25.62 -9.56
C ALA A 380 0.98 24.57 -10.48
N THR A 381 1.50 24.42 -11.69
CA THR A 381 0.91 23.57 -12.73
C THR A 381 1.83 22.42 -13.14
N TRP A 382 1.36 21.18 -12.97
CA TRP A 382 1.98 19.98 -13.52
C TRP A 382 1.37 19.67 -14.88
N ARG A 383 2.18 19.25 -15.85
CA ARG A 383 1.73 18.89 -17.20
C ARG A 383 2.14 17.48 -17.57
N THR A 384 1.29 16.79 -18.31
CA THR A 384 1.58 15.45 -18.85
C THR A 384 1.16 15.40 -20.32
N THR A 385 1.97 14.72 -21.13
CA THR A 385 1.65 14.44 -22.54
C THR A 385 1.53 12.95 -22.78
N TRP A 386 0.77 12.58 -23.80
CA TRP A 386 0.36 11.22 -24.09
C TRP A 386 0.48 10.94 -25.59
N ASP A 387 0.70 9.69 -25.96
CA ASP A 387 0.59 9.27 -27.35
C ASP A 387 -0.81 8.75 -27.71
N ALA A 388 -0.99 8.40 -28.98
CA ALA A 388 -2.26 7.86 -29.51
C ALA A 388 -2.65 6.49 -28.93
N ARG A 389 -1.80 5.85 -28.13
CA ARG A 389 -2.05 4.58 -27.42
C ARG A 389 -2.26 4.80 -25.93
N GLY A 390 -2.36 6.05 -25.46
CA GLY A 390 -2.58 6.38 -24.06
C GLY A 390 -1.32 6.22 -23.20
N ARG A 391 -0.15 6.04 -23.81
CA ARG A 391 1.12 5.90 -23.07
C ARG A 391 1.70 7.28 -22.77
N ARG A 392 2.24 7.45 -21.57
CA ARG A 392 2.80 8.73 -21.11
C ARG A 392 4.08 9.05 -21.87
N LEU A 393 4.17 10.23 -22.51
CA LEU A 393 5.36 10.68 -23.22
C LEU A 393 6.24 11.63 -22.38
N SER A 394 5.61 12.55 -21.63
CA SER A 394 6.35 13.48 -20.78
C SER A 394 5.58 13.87 -19.51
N ALA A 395 6.33 14.36 -18.53
CA ALA A 395 5.87 14.87 -17.25
C ALA A 395 6.68 16.10 -16.88
N THR A 396 6.04 17.26 -16.78
CA THR A 396 6.71 18.51 -16.46
C THR A 396 6.16 19.06 -15.16
N ASP A 397 7.04 19.35 -14.20
CA ASP A 397 6.67 19.99 -12.94
C ASP A 397 6.49 21.52 -13.11
N PRO A 398 5.98 22.23 -12.08
CA PRO A 398 5.78 23.68 -12.12
C PRO A 398 7.06 24.51 -12.28
N LEU A 399 8.24 23.91 -12.13
CA LEU A 399 9.55 24.54 -12.31
C LEU A 399 10.14 24.24 -13.70
N GLY A 400 9.41 23.53 -14.58
CA GLY A 400 9.85 23.15 -15.92
C GLY A 400 10.70 21.87 -15.98
N ALA A 401 10.94 21.21 -14.85
CA ALA A 401 11.70 19.96 -14.82
C ALA A 401 10.90 18.84 -15.50
N THR A 402 11.43 18.30 -16.59
CA THR A 402 10.70 17.38 -17.47
C THR A 402 11.30 15.98 -17.49
N THR A 403 10.51 14.97 -17.15
CA THR A 403 10.84 13.55 -17.40
C THR A 403 10.17 13.10 -18.70
N THR A 404 10.86 12.30 -19.52
CA THR A 404 10.29 11.72 -20.74
C THR A 404 10.40 10.20 -20.77
N TRP A 405 9.47 9.56 -21.47
CA TRP A 405 9.43 8.11 -21.69
C TRP A 405 9.40 7.81 -23.18
N THR A 406 10.21 6.86 -23.61
CA THR A 406 10.26 6.37 -24.99
C THR A 406 9.85 4.91 -25.02
N TYR A 407 9.06 4.54 -26.02
CA TYR A 407 8.52 3.20 -26.22
C TYR A 407 9.00 2.62 -27.55
N ALA A 408 9.16 1.30 -27.63
CA ALA A 408 9.48 0.61 -28.87
C ALA A 408 8.19 0.11 -29.55
N GLY A 409 7.87 0.66 -30.71
CA GLY A 409 6.67 0.29 -31.49
C GLY A 409 5.40 0.37 -30.65
N ASP A 410 4.68 -0.74 -30.56
CA ASP A 410 3.38 -0.85 -29.90
C ASP A 410 3.46 -1.33 -28.45
N SER A 411 4.67 -1.62 -27.94
CA SER A 411 4.88 -2.04 -26.55
C SER A 411 4.34 -0.99 -25.57
N PRO A 412 3.53 -1.35 -24.58
CA PRO A 412 3.10 -0.42 -23.54
C PRO A 412 4.21 -0.13 -22.52
N PHE A 413 5.34 -0.85 -22.58
CA PHE A 413 6.43 -0.71 -21.62
C PHE A 413 7.51 0.23 -22.16
N PRO A 414 7.96 1.22 -21.37
CA PRO A 414 8.99 2.16 -21.79
C PRO A 414 10.35 1.46 -21.87
N VAL A 415 11.08 1.71 -22.95
CA VAL A 415 12.45 1.21 -23.17
C VAL A 415 13.52 2.22 -22.74
N GLU A 416 13.15 3.50 -22.65
CA GLU A 416 14.01 4.57 -22.15
C GLU A 416 13.20 5.51 -21.27
N ILE A 417 13.76 5.88 -20.11
CA ILE A 417 13.24 6.95 -19.24
C ILE A 417 14.36 7.97 -19.09
N ARG A 418 14.08 9.22 -19.43
CA ARG A 418 15.02 10.34 -19.30
C ARG A 418 14.52 11.30 -18.24
N SER A 419 15.34 11.52 -17.22
CA SER A 419 15.02 12.44 -16.12
C SER A 419 15.27 13.90 -16.50
N PRO A 420 14.83 14.89 -15.68
CA PRO A 420 15.02 16.32 -15.96
C PRO A 420 16.48 16.78 -16.14
N SER A 421 17.44 16.13 -15.48
CA SER A 421 18.88 16.40 -15.66
C SER A 421 19.50 15.62 -16.82
N GLY A 422 18.69 14.90 -17.60
CA GLY A 422 19.14 14.14 -18.77
C GLY A 422 19.68 12.75 -18.46
N ARG A 423 19.54 12.24 -17.22
CA ARG A 423 19.94 10.87 -16.87
C ARG A 423 19.03 9.87 -17.57
N VAL A 424 19.62 8.83 -18.14
CA VAL A 424 18.90 7.87 -18.96
C VAL A 424 18.90 6.50 -18.30
N THR A 425 17.73 5.97 -17.99
CA THR A 425 17.55 4.56 -17.61
C THR A 425 16.99 3.80 -18.80
N ARG A 426 17.59 2.66 -19.14
CA ARG A 426 17.11 1.80 -20.23
C ARG A 426 16.59 0.49 -19.70
N ILE A 427 15.48 0.02 -20.28
CA ILE A 427 14.86 -1.24 -19.91
C ILE A 427 14.71 -2.08 -21.17
N THR A 428 15.20 -3.32 -21.10
CA THR A 428 15.02 -4.32 -22.15
C THR A 428 14.03 -5.36 -21.65
N TYR A 429 13.17 -5.83 -22.55
CA TYR A 429 12.12 -6.79 -22.24
C TYR A 429 12.29 -8.05 -23.10
N ASP A 430 11.81 -9.18 -22.60
CA ASP A 430 11.57 -10.35 -23.44
C ASP A 430 10.33 -10.15 -24.35
N GLY A 431 10.04 -11.14 -25.20
CA GLY A 431 8.87 -11.10 -26.10
C GLY A 431 7.51 -11.10 -25.39
N ARG A 432 7.47 -11.26 -24.07
CA ARG A 432 6.26 -11.22 -23.23
C ARG A 432 6.18 -9.95 -22.37
N GLY A 433 7.11 -9.01 -22.56
CA GLY A 433 7.13 -7.77 -21.80
C GLY A 433 7.62 -7.92 -20.36
N ASN A 434 8.34 -9.00 -20.02
CA ASN A 434 9.04 -9.08 -18.73
C ASN A 434 10.39 -8.36 -18.84
N PRO A 435 10.76 -7.47 -17.91
CA PRO A 435 12.01 -6.73 -18.00
C PRO A 435 13.19 -7.66 -17.71
N VAL A 436 14.06 -7.91 -18.70
CA VAL A 436 15.21 -8.83 -18.62
C VAL A 436 16.54 -8.13 -18.32
N ALA A 437 16.63 -6.83 -18.60
CA ALA A 437 17.76 -6.02 -18.13
C ALA A 437 17.36 -4.57 -17.90
N VAL A 438 17.89 -3.98 -16.83
CA VAL A 438 17.79 -2.57 -16.50
C VAL A 438 19.19 -1.99 -16.49
N THR A 439 19.43 -1.00 -17.35
CA THR A 439 20.70 -0.26 -17.43
C THR A 439 20.52 1.09 -16.78
N ASP A 440 21.33 1.36 -15.74
CA ASP A 440 21.33 2.64 -15.05
C ASP A 440 22.01 3.75 -15.89
N PRO A 441 21.94 5.03 -15.47
CA PRO A 441 22.57 6.14 -16.19
C PRO A 441 24.10 6.09 -16.33
N ALA A 442 24.78 5.26 -15.54
CA ALA A 442 26.23 5.03 -15.65
C ALA A 442 26.57 3.80 -16.52
N GLY A 443 25.56 3.12 -17.08
CA GLY A 443 25.75 1.94 -17.94
C GLY A 443 25.82 0.62 -17.18
N HIS A 444 25.62 0.60 -15.86
CA HIS A 444 25.61 -0.65 -15.11
C HIS A 444 24.31 -1.42 -15.35
N VAL A 445 24.41 -2.74 -15.48
CA VAL A 445 23.29 -3.58 -15.92
C VAL A 445 22.88 -4.56 -14.82
N THR A 446 21.62 -4.46 -14.37
CA THR A 446 20.98 -5.53 -13.58
C THR A 446 20.17 -6.42 -14.51
N ARG A 447 20.32 -7.74 -14.41
CA ARG A 447 19.65 -8.73 -15.26
C ARG A 447 18.63 -9.53 -14.48
N LEU A 448 17.48 -9.78 -15.09
CA LEU A 448 16.38 -10.55 -14.52
C LEU A 448 16.08 -11.73 -15.45
N ALA A 449 15.92 -12.91 -14.88
CA ALA A 449 15.55 -14.12 -15.61
C ALA A 449 14.18 -14.61 -15.13
N TYR A 450 13.32 -14.96 -16.08
CA TYR A 450 11.98 -15.47 -15.82
C TYR A 450 11.84 -16.88 -16.36
N ASN A 451 10.99 -17.68 -15.71
CA ASN A 451 10.53 -18.95 -16.28
C ASN A 451 9.44 -18.70 -17.36
N ALA A 452 8.97 -19.78 -17.99
CA ALA A 452 7.89 -19.73 -18.98
C ALA A 452 6.51 -19.33 -18.42
N ARG A 453 6.36 -19.06 -17.12
CA ARG A 453 5.16 -18.51 -16.48
C ARG A 453 5.36 -17.04 -16.08
N GLY A 454 6.51 -16.45 -16.38
CA GLY A 454 6.83 -15.07 -16.01
C GLY A 454 7.19 -14.90 -14.54
N ASP A 455 7.51 -15.97 -13.81
CA ASP A 455 8.02 -15.86 -12.45
C ASP A 455 9.52 -15.56 -12.48
N LEU A 456 9.96 -14.61 -11.66
CA LEU A 456 11.37 -14.30 -11.48
C LEU A 456 12.10 -15.49 -10.86
N VAL A 457 13.08 -16.04 -11.56
CA VAL A 457 13.89 -17.20 -11.12
C VAL A 457 15.35 -16.86 -10.88
N ALA A 458 15.84 -15.75 -11.42
CA ALA A 458 17.14 -15.22 -11.06
C ALA A 458 17.21 -13.71 -11.21
N LEU A 459 18.04 -13.10 -10.37
CA LEU A 459 18.39 -11.68 -10.40
C LEU A 459 19.90 -11.57 -10.27
N THR A 460 20.55 -11.07 -11.32
CA THR A 460 21.99 -10.84 -11.35
C THR A 460 22.22 -9.33 -11.27
N ASP A 461 22.88 -8.91 -10.22
CA ASP A 461 23.18 -7.50 -9.98
C ASP A 461 24.29 -6.99 -10.94
N ALA A 462 24.58 -5.69 -10.85
CA ALA A 462 25.59 -5.06 -11.71
C ALA A 462 27.04 -5.51 -11.44
N LEU A 463 27.30 -6.21 -10.33
CA LEU A 463 28.60 -6.81 -10.01
C LEU A 463 28.68 -8.27 -10.45
N GLY A 464 27.60 -8.84 -10.98
CA GLY A 464 27.51 -10.24 -11.40
C GLY A 464 27.08 -11.21 -10.30
N ALA A 465 26.75 -10.72 -9.10
CA ALA A 465 26.27 -11.57 -8.02
C ALA A 465 24.81 -11.99 -8.31
N ALA A 466 24.50 -13.28 -8.17
CA ALA A 466 23.21 -13.84 -8.58
C ALA A 466 22.40 -14.36 -7.39
N THR A 467 21.19 -13.83 -7.22
CA THR A 467 20.16 -14.42 -6.35
C THR A 467 19.27 -15.32 -7.19
N ARG A 468 19.03 -16.57 -6.77
CA ARG A 468 18.19 -17.54 -7.46
C ARG A 468 16.92 -17.83 -6.66
N ILE A 469 15.80 -17.97 -7.36
CA ILE A 469 14.49 -18.17 -6.77
C ILE A 469 13.87 -19.42 -7.40
N GLN A 470 13.43 -20.36 -6.57
CA GLN A 470 12.57 -21.45 -6.99
C GLN A 470 11.14 -21.12 -6.59
N VAL A 471 10.19 -21.39 -7.47
CA VAL A 471 8.76 -21.13 -7.27
C VAL A 471 7.95 -22.42 -7.46
N ASP A 472 6.82 -22.52 -6.79
CA ASP A 472 5.87 -23.63 -6.95
C ASP A 472 4.97 -23.47 -8.20
N ALA A 473 3.99 -24.37 -8.35
CA ALA A 473 3.00 -24.34 -9.43
C ALA A 473 2.09 -23.09 -9.40
N ARG A 474 1.95 -22.43 -8.26
CA ARG A 474 1.16 -21.19 -8.08
C ARG A 474 1.99 -19.92 -8.30
N GLY A 475 3.29 -20.04 -8.50
CA GLY A 475 4.23 -18.91 -8.63
C GLY A 475 4.70 -18.36 -7.28
N LEU A 476 4.52 -19.10 -6.18
CA LEU A 476 4.97 -18.70 -4.84
C LEU A 476 6.43 -19.12 -4.62
N PRO A 477 7.32 -18.24 -4.11
CA PRO A 477 8.71 -18.60 -3.85
C PRO A 477 8.84 -19.69 -2.78
N VAL A 478 9.44 -20.84 -3.11
CA VAL A 478 9.71 -21.94 -2.17
C VAL A 478 11.15 -21.93 -1.64
N THR A 479 12.10 -21.46 -2.45
CA THR A 479 13.47 -21.21 -1.99
C THR A 479 14.02 -19.93 -2.58
N VAL A 480 14.82 -19.22 -1.78
CA VAL A 480 15.66 -18.11 -2.25
C VAL A 480 17.10 -18.43 -1.87
N THR A 481 17.95 -18.54 -2.88
CA THR A 481 19.39 -18.76 -2.73
C THR A 481 20.10 -17.44 -3.02
N ASP A 482 20.79 -16.90 -2.03
CA ASP A 482 21.55 -15.67 -2.19
C ASP A 482 22.87 -15.89 -2.96
N PRO A 483 23.65 -14.84 -3.27
CA PRO A 483 24.90 -14.98 -4.01
C PRO A 483 26.01 -15.76 -3.28
N LEU A 484 25.87 -16.01 -1.97
CA LEU A 484 26.78 -16.86 -1.19
C LEU A 484 26.35 -18.33 -1.18
N GLY A 485 25.23 -18.68 -1.83
CA GLY A 485 24.68 -20.03 -1.84
C GLY A 485 23.82 -20.37 -0.61
N ARG A 486 23.54 -19.39 0.25
CA ARG A 486 22.72 -19.59 1.46
C ARG A 486 21.25 -19.65 1.06
N VAL A 487 20.51 -20.63 1.62
CA VAL A 487 19.14 -20.94 1.20
C VAL A 487 18.13 -20.62 2.29
N THR A 488 17.21 -19.72 1.98
CA THR A 488 15.99 -19.51 2.76
C THR A 488 14.86 -20.33 2.13
N ARG A 489 14.10 -21.07 2.93
CA ARG A 489 12.97 -21.90 2.47
C ARG A 489 11.63 -21.37 2.99
N TYR A 490 10.61 -21.45 2.17
CA TYR A 490 9.24 -21.06 2.52
C TYR A 490 8.31 -22.24 2.28
N GLU A 491 7.40 -22.45 3.23
CA GLU A 491 6.37 -23.48 3.13
C GLU A 491 5.00 -22.83 3.14
N TYR A 492 4.09 -23.38 2.32
CA TYR A 492 2.74 -22.85 2.16
C TYR A 492 1.71 -23.97 2.34
N ASP A 493 0.54 -23.62 2.87
CA ASP A 493 -0.62 -24.50 2.83
C ASP A 493 -1.26 -24.54 1.43
N THR A 494 -2.38 -25.27 1.29
CA THR A 494 -3.13 -25.42 0.03
C THR A 494 -3.69 -24.08 -0.48
N LEU A 495 -3.99 -23.13 0.41
CA LEU A 495 -4.48 -21.77 0.09
C LEU A 495 -3.36 -20.80 -0.30
N GLY A 496 -2.10 -21.24 -0.25
CA GLY A 496 -0.93 -20.44 -0.57
C GLY A 496 -0.54 -19.48 0.56
N ARG A 497 -1.01 -19.72 1.78
CA ARG A 497 -0.59 -18.97 2.98
C ARG A 497 0.69 -19.57 3.51
N ARG A 498 1.63 -18.71 3.91
CA ARG A 498 2.94 -19.14 4.37
C ARG A 498 2.85 -19.69 5.79
N ILE A 499 3.05 -21.00 5.95
CA ILE A 499 2.96 -21.69 7.25
C ILE A 499 4.31 -21.85 7.93
N ALA A 500 5.42 -21.74 7.20
CA ALA A 500 6.75 -21.71 7.80
C ALA A 500 7.78 -20.91 6.98
N VAL A 501 8.80 -20.45 7.68
CA VAL A 501 10.04 -19.94 7.08
C VAL A 501 11.22 -20.57 7.78
N VAL A 502 12.17 -21.07 6.99
CA VAL A 502 13.43 -21.63 7.46
C VAL A 502 14.57 -20.78 6.92
N ASN A 503 15.32 -20.14 7.80
CA ASN A 503 16.48 -19.34 7.40
C ASN A 503 17.66 -20.26 7.01
N PRO A 504 18.77 -19.72 6.47
CA PRO A 504 19.89 -20.57 6.05
C PRO A 504 20.65 -21.25 7.20
N ALA A 505 20.41 -20.87 8.46
CA ALA A 505 20.91 -21.58 9.64
C ALA A 505 20.01 -22.76 10.06
N GLY A 506 18.88 -22.99 9.38
CA GLY A 506 17.92 -24.06 9.70
C GLY A 506 16.87 -23.66 10.75
N GLU A 507 16.86 -22.41 11.19
CA GLU A 507 15.93 -21.92 12.22
C GLU A 507 14.54 -21.72 11.62
N ARG A 508 13.53 -22.35 12.24
CA ARG A 508 12.18 -22.47 11.69
C ARG A 508 11.15 -21.65 12.48
N THR A 509 10.55 -20.67 11.84
CA THR A 509 9.39 -19.93 12.37
C THR A 509 8.12 -20.43 11.70
N THR A 510 7.06 -20.69 12.48
CA THR A 510 5.76 -21.16 11.96
C THR A 510 4.64 -20.14 12.16
N ILE A 511 3.65 -20.17 11.27
CA ILE A 511 2.50 -19.25 11.27
C ILE A 511 1.23 -20.07 11.14
N ALA A 512 0.28 -19.87 12.06
CA ALA A 512 -1.04 -20.49 12.03
C ALA A 512 -2.10 -19.48 11.58
N TYR A 513 -3.13 -19.98 10.90
CA TYR A 513 -4.23 -19.18 10.36
C TYR A 513 -5.59 -19.79 10.73
N ASP A 514 -6.64 -18.98 10.75
CA ASP A 514 -8.02 -19.45 10.77
C ASP A 514 -8.60 -19.59 9.35
N ALA A 515 -9.89 -19.92 9.24
CA ALA A 515 -10.55 -20.08 7.95
C ALA A 515 -10.75 -18.76 7.18
N LEU A 516 -10.55 -17.58 7.79
CA LEU A 516 -10.64 -16.27 7.14
C LEU A 516 -9.26 -15.70 6.77
N ASP A 517 -8.23 -16.54 6.74
CA ASP A 517 -6.84 -16.18 6.42
C ASP A 517 -6.18 -15.21 7.41
N ARG A 518 -6.71 -15.11 8.63
CA ARG A 518 -6.15 -14.26 9.70
C ARG A 518 -5.14 -15.06 10.52
N VAL A 519 -4.04 -14.43 10.91
CA VAL A 519 -2.98 -15.08 11.70
C VAL A 519 -3.47 -15.32 13.11
N THR A 520 -3.48 -16.56 13.59
CA THR A 520 -3.90 -16.92 14.95
C THR A 520 -2.71 -17.16 15.88
N ALA A 521 -1.56 -17.56 15.33
CA ALA A 521 -0.34 -17.76 16.09
C ALA A 521 0.93 -17.56 15.25
N ILE A 522 1.99 -17.09 15.88
CA ILE A 522 3.36 -17.11 15.35
C ILE A 522 4.23 -17.78 16.40
N THR A 523 4.95 -18.84 16.00
CA THR A 523 5.87 -19.57 16.87
C THR A 523 7.29 -19.45 16.34
N ASP A 524 8.18 -18.94 17.17
CA ASP A 524 9.59 -18.79 16.84
C ASP A 524 10.35 -20.15 16.88
N PRO A 525 11.63 -20.18 16.47
CA PRO A 525 12.43 -21.41 16.49
C PRO A 525 12.70 -22.01 17.87
N LEU A 526 12.44 -21.26 18.96
CA LEU A 526 12.54 -21.73 20.34
C LEU A 526 11.19 -22.25 20.89
N GLY A 527 10.15 -22.30 20.06
CA GLY A 527 8.82 -22.72 20.47
C GLY A 527 8.00 -21.65 21.20
N GLN A 528 8.48 -20.40 21.22
CA GLN A 528 7.76 -19.29 21.87
C GLN A 528 6.65 -18.80 20.94
N THR A 529 5.42 -18.79 21.44
CA THR A 529 4.24 -18.50 20.62
C THR A 529 3.51 -17.23 21.06
N VAL A 530 3.37 -16.29 20.13
CA VAL A 530 2.43 -15.15 20.25
C VAL A 530 1.09 -15.55 19.64
N ARG A 531 -0.01 -15.28 20.33
CA ARG A 531 -1.38 -15.61 19.87
C ARG A 531 -2.20 -14.36 19.61
N PHE A 532 -3.06 -14.44 18.60
CA PHE A 532 -3.96 -13.37 18.18
C PHE A 532 -5.39 -13.89 18.24
N ALA A 533 -6.28 -13.11 18.86
CA ALA A 533 -7.70 -13.38 18.88
C ALA A 533 -8.45 -12.25 18.18
N TYR A 534 -9.51 -12.58 17.47
CA TYR A 534 -10.33 -11.64 16.71
C TYR A 534 -11.77 -11.64 17.21
N ASP A 535 -12.43 -10.51 17.08
CA ASP A 535 -13.87 -10.42 17.29
C ASP A 535 -14.65 -10.94 16.05
N PRO A 536 -15.99 -11.09 16.16
CA PRO A 536 -16.80 -11.57 15.04
C PRO A 536 -16.68 -10.70 13.77
N ALA A 537 -16.42 -9.39 13.91
CA ALA A 537 -16.26 -8.47 12.78
C ALA A 537 -14.88 -8.52 12.12
N GLY A 538 -13.98 -9.41 12.55
CA GLY A 538 -12.64 -9.51 11.95
C GLY A 538 -11.55 -8.70 12.64
N ARG A 539 -11.87 -7.94 13.68
CA ARG A 539 -10.94 -6.99 14.31
C ARG A 539 -10.13 -7.67 15.40
N LEU A 540 -8.89 -7.22 15.61
CA LEU A 540 -8.02 -7.80 16.64
C LEU A 540 -8.58 -7.51 18.04
N ALA A 541 -9.05 -8.53 18.74
CA ALA A 541 -9.61 -8.42 20.09
C ALA A 541 -8.55 -8.60 21.18
N ALA A 542 -7.53 -9.43 20.95
CA ALA A 542 -6.46 -9.64 21.91
C ALA A 542 -5.14 -10.11 21.29
N VAL A 543 -4.02 -9.77 21.94
CA VAL A 543 -2.68 -10.32 21.69
C VAL A 543 -2.17 -10.91 23.00
N THR A 544 -1.76 -12.18 22.96
CA THR A 544 -1.15 -12.88 24.10
C THR A 544 0.32 -13.15 23.81
N ASP A 545 1.21 -12.65 24.66
CA ASP A 545 2.66 -12.88 24.56
C ASP A 545 3.04 -14.32 24.98
N PRO A 546 4.29 -14.76 24.77
CA PRO A 546 4.72 -16.11 25.16
C PRO A 546 4.73 -16.38 26.67
N ARG A 547 4.63 -15.34 27.51
CA ARG A 547 4.49 -15.45 28.98
C ARG A 547 3.03 -15.56 29.41
N GLY A 548 2.07 -15.48 28.49
CA GLY A 548 0.63 -15.52 28.77
C GLY A 548 0.00 -14.16 29.07
N ASN A 549 0.75 -13.06 28.99
CA ASN A 549 0.24 -11.72 29.23
C ASN A 549 -0.60 -11.26 28.04
N THR A 550 -1.82 -10.78 28.31
CA THR A 550 -2.80 -10.45 27.28
C THR A 550 -3.08 -8.95 27.21
N THR A 551 -2.84 -8.33 26.06
CA THR A 551 -3.36 -7.00 25.73
C THR A 551 -4.69 -7.14 24.99
N ARG A 552 -5.73 -6.41 25.42
CA ARG A 552 -7.08 -6.44 24.82
C ARG A 552 -7.44 -5.13 24.12
N TYR A 553 -8.30 -5.23 23.11
CA TYR A 553 -8.83 -4.10 22.35
C TYR A 553 -10.34 -4.15 22.33
N GLU A 554 -10.96 -3.01 22.57
CA GLU A 554 -12.42 -2.88 22.51
C GLU A 554 -12.78 -1.80 21.49
N TYR A 555 -13.78 -2.10 20.68
CA TYR A 555 -14.21 -1.26 19.57
C TYR A 555 -15.64 -0.77 19.78
N GLY A 556 -15.94 0.43 19.28
CA GLY A 556 -17.29 0.98 19.27
C GLY A 556 -18.15 0.43 18.14
N THR A 557 -19.42 0.85 18.12
CA THR A 557 -20.43 0.53 17.09
C THR A 557 -20.05 1.02 15.70
N ALA A 558 -19.11 1.97 15.60
CA ALA A 558 -18.61 2.51 14.34
C ALA A 558 -17.33 1.81 13.84
N GLY A 559 -16.91 0.68 14.43
CA GLY A 559 -15.68 0.00 13.99
C GLY A 559 -14.39 0.47 14.66
N ARG A 560 -14.43 1.59 15.40
CA ARG A 560 -13.23 2.32 15.87
C ARG A 560 -12.78 1.84 17.24
N LEU A 561 -11.45 1.82 17.47
CA LEU A 561 -10.86 1.45 18.76
C LEU A 561 -11.28 2.45 19.83
N LEU A 562 -11.93 1.99 20.90
CA LEU A 562 -12.30 2.82 22.04
C LEU A 562 -11.35 2.63 23.22
N ARG A 563 -10.91 1.39 23.47
CA ARG A 563 -10.06 1.06 24.63
C ARG A 563 -8.96 0.09 24.25
N ARG A 564 -7.75 0.36 24.73
CA ARG A 564 -6.64 -0.59 24.77
C ARG A 564 -6.35 -0.90 26.24
N ILE A 565 -6.40 -2.17 26.60
CA ILE A 565 -6.22 -2.66 27.96
C ILE A 565 -4.92 -3.44 28.01
N ALA A 566 -3.93 -2.93 28.75
CA ALA A 566 -2.66 -3.60 28.97
C ALA A 566 -2.81 -4.82 29.90
N PRO A 567 -1.85 -5.75 29.94
CA PRO A 567 -1.95 -6.95 30.76
C PRO A 567 -2.05 -6.70 32.27
N ASP A 568 -1.56 -5.54 32.73
CA ASP A 568 -1.64 -5.09 34.12
C ASP A 568 -2.94 -4.29 34.42
N GLY A 569 -3.91 -4.29 33.51
CA GLY A 569 -5.22 -3.66 33.68
C GLY A 569 -5.27 -2.16 33.32
N ARG A 570 -4.13 -1.53 32.98
CA ARG A 570 -4.12 -0.12 32.57
C ARG A 570 -4.88 0.09 31.27
N VAL A 571 -5.71 1.14 31.23
CA VAL A 571 -6.59 1.45 30.11
C VAL A 571 -6.13 2.73 29.41
N THR A 572 -6.00 2.68 28.09
CA THR A 572 -5.90 3.87 27.24
C THR A 572 -7.19 3.99 26.43
N GLU A 573 -7.84 5.15 26.48
CA GLU A 573 -9.11 5.39 25.80
C GLU A 573 -8.95 6.36 24.63
N TYR A 574 -9.77 6.18 23.60
CA TYR A 574 -9.75 6.96 22.38
C TYR A 574 -11.15 7.52 22.10
N ALA A 575 -11.25 8.82 21.85
CA ALA A 575 -12.48 9.46 21.41
C ALA A 575 -12.27 10.14 20.06
N TYR A 576 -13.32 10.15 19.25
CA TYR A 576 -13.31 10.67 17.89
C TYR A 576 -14.34 11.79 17.72
N ASP A 577 -14.08 12.70 16.81
CA ASP A 577 -15.05 13.72 16.41
C ASP A 577 -16.13 13.13 15.46
N PRO A 578 -17.20 13.89 15.16
CA PRO A 578 -18.25 13.46 14.20
C PRO A 578 -17.75 13.17 12.78
N ALA A 579 -16.63 13.75 12.35
CA ALA A 579 -15.98 13.42 11.06
C ALA A 579 -15.11 12.15 11.15
N GLY A 580 -14.98 11.56 12.34
CA GLY A 580 -14.22 10.35 12.62
C GLY A 580 -12.73 10.50 12.68
N ARG A 581 -12.25 11.70 13.02
CA ARG A 581 -10.86 12.00 13.33
C ARG A 581 -10.64 11.85 14.83
N LEU A 582 -9.41 11.52 15.24
CA LEU A 582 -9.10 11.33 16.66
C LEU A 582 -9.19 12.68 17.39
N ALA A 583 -10.11 12.81 18.34
CA ALA A 583 -10.32 14.05 19.09
C ALA A 583 -9.59 14.04 20.44
N ARG A 584 -9.47 12.86 21.06
CA ARG A 584 -8.86 12.71 22.39
C ARG A 584 -8.25 11.33 22.60
N ILE A 585 -7.09 11.29 23.27
CA ILE A 585 -6.53 10.09 23.90
C ILE A 585 -6.51 10.34 25.40
N THR A 586 -7.18 9.49 26.19
CA THR A 586 -7.06 9.49 27.66
C THR A 586 -6.09 8.38 28.06
N ARG A 587 -5.02 8.75 28.76
CA ARG A 587 -3.99 7.83 29.25
C ARG A 587 -4.42 7.18 30.57
N PRO A 588 -3.73 6.10 31.03
CA PRO A 588 -4.13 5.41 32.26
C PRO A 588 -4.03 6.26 33.53
N ASP A 589 -3.27 7.36 33.51
CA ASP A 589 -3.17 8.31 34.63
C ASP A 589 -4.25 9.41 34.60
N GLY A 590 -5.22 9.32 33.67
CA GLY A 590 -6.29 10.30 33.48
C GLY A 590 -5.89 11.51 32.64
N THR A 591 -4.61 11.70 32.32
CA THR A 591 -4.20 12.81 31.44
C THR A 591 -4.64 12.57 30.01
N ALA A 592 -4.93 13.67 29.31
CA ALA A 592 -5.44 13.61 27.95
C ALA A 592 -4.52 14.31 26.96
N VAL A 593 -4.46 13.78 25.74
CA VAL A 593 -4.05 14.52 24.56
C VAL A 593 -5.30 14.86 23.78
N THR A 594 -5.49 16.14 23.42
CA THR A 594 -6.63 16.57 22.57
C THR A 594 -6.14 17.11 21.25
N PHE A 595 -6.95 16.91 20.21
CA PHE A 595 -6.64 17.31 18.84
C PHE A 595 -7.78 18.14 18.27
N ALA A 596 -7.45 19.23 17.58
CA ALA A 596 -8.41 20.04 16.83
C ALA A 596 -7.95 20.20 15.38
N TYR A 597 -8.92 20.23 14.47
CA TYR A 597 -8.69 20.23 13.04
C TYR A 597 -9.40 21.41 12.37
N ASP A 598 -8.88 21.87 11.24
CA ASP A 598 -9.60 22.81 10.37
C ASP A 598 -10.69 22.13 9.54
N ALA A 599 -11.42 22.94 8.76
CA ALA A 599 -12.48 22.46 7.86
C ALA A 599 -11.93 21.56 6.75
N ALA A 600 -10.67 21.70 6.33
CA ALA A 600 -10.07 20.80 5.34
C ALA A 600 -9.60 19.46 5.93
N GLY A 601 -9.74 19.24 7.24
CA GLY A 601 -9.32 17.99 7.88
C GLY A 601 -7.90 17.99 8.47
N ARG A 602 -7.21 19.13 8.47
CA ARG A 602 -5.79 19.23 8.86
C ARG A 602 -5.68 19.56 10.35
N LEU A 603 -4.74 18.94 11.06
CA LEU A 603 -4.52 19.17 12.50
C LEU A 603 -4.03 20.59 12.72
N VAL A 604 -4.77 21.43 13.46
CA VAL A 604 -4.38 22.82 13.75
C VAL A 604 -3.98 23.04 15.21
N ARG A 605 -4.33 22.11 16.11
CA ARG A 605 -3.95 22.16 17.51
C ARG A 605 -3.81 20.76 18.10
N GLU A 606 -2.71 20.52 18.78
CA GLU A 606 -2.49 19.39 19.68
C GLU A 606 -2.24 19.95 21.09
N ASP A 607 -2.85 19.36 22.10
CA ASP A 607 -2.67 19.74 23.49
C ASP A 607 -2.42 18.50 24.33
N ALA A 608 -1.16 18.34 24.72
CA ALA A 608 -0.67 17.20 25.48
C ALA A 608 -0.63 17.56 26.97
N ALA A 609 -1.79 17.59 27.63
CA ALA A 609 -1.94 17.93 29.04
C ALA A 609 -1.40 19.34 29.41
N GLY A 610 -1.74 20.35 28.60
CA GLY A 610 -1.33 21.75 28.78
C GLY A 610 -0.21 22.18 27.84
N ASP A 611 0.58 21.24 27.31
CA ASP A 611 1.59 21.51 26.28
C ASP A 611 0.92 21.65 24.92
N VAL A 612 0.59 22.89 24.55
CA VAL A 612 -0.12 23.21 23.31
C VAL A 612 0.86 23.42 22.15
N THR A 613 0.65 22.68 21.07
CA THR A 613 1.27 22.92 19.76
C THR A 613 0.20 23.31 18.74
N THR A 614 0.38 24.40 18.02
CA THR A 614 -0.51 24.83 16.93
C THR A 614 0.18 24.73 15.57
N PHE A 615 -0.60 24.47 14.52
CA PHE A 615 -0.12 24.27 13.16
C PHE A 615 -0.88 25.17 12.19
N ALA A 616 -0.17 25.73 11.21
CA ALA A 616 -0.74 26.49 10.10
C ALA A 616 -0.26 25.96 8.75
N TYR A 617 -1.11 26.10 7.73
CA TYR A 617 -0.90 25.55 6.40
C TYR A 617 -1.15 26.60 5.32
N ASP A 618 -0.50 26.46 4.18
CA ASP A 618 -0.83 27.24 2.99
C ASP A 618 -2.08 26.71 2.25
N ALA A 619 -2.47 27.40 1.17
CA ALA A 619 -3.60 27.05 0.33
C ALA A 619 -3.46 25.70 -0.39
N ALA A 620 -2.22 25.20 -0.57
CA ALA A 620 -1.95 23.89 -1.13
C ALA A 620 -1.91 22.77 -0.07
N GLY A 621 -2.20 23.08 1.20
CA GLY A 621 -2.23 22.08 2.28
C GLY A 621 -0.88 21.78 2.93
N ARG A 622 0.16 22.57 2.65
CA ARG A 622 1.51 22.32 3.16
C ARG A 622 1.73 23.07 4.47
N LEU A 623 2.36 22.42 5.46
CA LEU A 623 2.64 23.01 6.77
C LEU A 623 3.61 24.20 6.62
N VAL A 624 3.20 25.41 7.00
CA VAL A 624 4.02 26.63 6.96
C VAL A 624 4.47 27.11 8.34
N GLU A 625 3.77 26.73 9.40
CA GLU A 625 4.13 27.05 10.79
C GLU A 625 3.72 25.91 11.73
N ALA A 626 4.59 25.58 12.69
CA ALA A 626 4.25 24.82 13.88
C ALA A 626 4.86 25.52 15.08
N ARG A 627 4.09 25.78 16.15
CA ARG A 627 4.59 26.48 17.33
C ARG A 627 4.06 25.91 18.63
N ASN A 628 4.87 25.95 19.67
CA ASN A 628 4.48 25.63 21.03
C ASN A 628 5.10 26.64 22.02
N ALA A 629 5.01 26.39 23.32
CA ALA A 629 5.60 27.28 24.34
C ALA A 629 7.14 27.38 24.27
N THR A 630 7.82 26.43 23.64
CA THR A 630 9.28 26.33 23.59
C THR A 630 9.91 26.89 22.32
N GLY A 631 9.12 27.11 21.26
CA GLY A 631 9.62 27.66 20.01
C GLY A 631 8.65 27.52 18.83
N THR A 632 9.05 28.11 17.71
CA THR A 632 8.31 28.15 16.45
C THR A 632 9.16 27.62 15.31
N VAL A 633 8.61 26.70 14.53
CA VAL A 633 9.15 26.21 13.26
C VAL A 633 8.34 26.80 12.11
N THR A 634 8.97 27.53 11.21
CA THR A 634 8.35 27.98 9.95
C THR A 634 8.95 27.27 8.74
N ARG A 635 8.18 27.13 7.66
CA ARG A 635 8.59 26.42 6.43
C ARG A 635 8.20 27.19 5.18
N ARG A 636 9.06 27.12 4.15
CA ARG A 636 8.80 27.64 2.80
C ARG A 636 9.05 26.58 1.75
N TYR A 637 8.24 26.61 0.70
CA TYR A 637 8.28 25.64 -0.39
C TYR A 637 8.45 26.36 -1.73
N ASP A 638 9.04 25.67 -2.70
CA ASP A 638 9.01 26.12 -4.10
C ASP A 638 7.67 25.76 -4.80
N ALA A 639 7.53 26.16 -6.06
CA ALA A 639 6.34 25.89 -6.87
C ALA A 639 6.12 24.39 -7.10
N ALA A 640 7.16 23.54 -7.06
CA ALA A 640 7.01 22.10 -7.15
C ALA A 640 6.62 21.44 -5.81
N GLY A 641 6.38 22.21 -4.75
CA GLY A 641 6.00 21.69 -3.44
C GLY A 641 7.18 21.22 -2.57
N ARG A 642 8.42 21.53 -2.95
CA ARG A 642 9.61 21.05 -2.24
C ARG A 642 10.04 22.06 -1.19
N LEU A 643 10.38 21.58 0.02
CA LEU A 643 10.88 22.43 1.10
C LEU A 643 12.22 23.08 0.70
N VAL A 644 12.26 24.42 0.74
CA VAL A 644 13.44 25.25 0.42
C VAL A 644 13.98 26.01 1.64
N GLU A 645 13.17 26.21 2.68
CA GLU A 645 13.60 26.82 3.94
C GLU A 645 12.80 26.24 5.11
N GLU A 646 13.48 25.92 6.21
CA GLU A 646 12.87 25.64 7.51
C GLU A 646 13.58 26.49 8.55
N ALA A 647 12.85 27.26 9.37
CA ALA A 647 13.46 28.12 10.39
C ALA A 647 12.94 27.79 11.78
N PHE A 648 13.83 27.64 12.76
CA PHE A 648 13.49 27.53 14.18
C PHE A 648 13.74 28.86 14.87
N ASP A 649 12.71 29.46 15.47
CA ASP A 649 12.72 30.79 16.08
C ASP A 649 13.41 31.84 15.19
N GLY A 650 13.02 31.85 13.90
CA GLY A 650 13.56 32.76 12.88
C GLY A 650 14.95 32.41 12.36
N THR A 651 15.62 31.39 12.90
CA THR A 651 16.94 30.93 12.45
C THR A 651 16.81 29.94 11.29
N PRO A 652 17.17 30.31 10.05
CA PRO A 652 16.83 29.51 8.87
C PRO A 652 17.85 28.42 8.59
N VAL A 653 17.32 27.31 8.07
CA VAL A 653 18.02 26.26 7.34
C VAL A 653 17.52 26.29 5.90
N ARG A 654 18.37 26.74 4.97
CA ARG A 654 18.02 26.87 3.54
C ARG A 654 18.50 25.67 2.74
N ILE A 655 17.67 25.22 1.81
CA ILE A 655 17.88 24.02 1.00
C ILE A 655 17.77 24.42 -0.47
N ALA A 656 18.87 24.34 -1.22
CA ALA A 656 18.84 24.46 -2.67
C ALA A 656 18.79 23.07 -3.32
N ARG A 657 18.04 22.96 -4.42
CA ARG A 657 17.84 21.71 -5.17
C ARG A 657 18.08 21.90 -6.66
N ASN A 658 18.50 20.84 -7.34
CA ASN A 658 18.58 20.81 -8.81
C ASN A 658 17.21 20.47 -9.44
N ALA A 659 17.20 20.31 -10.77
CA ALA A 659 16.01 19.91 -11.53
C ALA A 659 15.48 18.50 -11.16
N GLU A 660 16.32 17.64 -10.59
CA GLU A 660 15.89 16.32 -10.06
C GLU A 660 15.23 16.41 -8.67
N GLY A 661 15.21 17.60 -8.05
CA GLY A 661 14.79 17.75 -6.66
C GLY A 661 15.84 17.26 -5.65
N GLU A 662 17.04 16.90 -6.10
CA GLU A 662 18.14 16.51 -5.22
C GLU A 662 18.72 17.74 -4.53
N ARG A 663 18.98 17.62 -3.23
CA ARG A 663 19.66 18.69 -2.47
C ARG A 663 21.09 18.86 -2.96
N VAL A 664 21.42 20.08 -3.40
CA VAL A 664 22.77 20.47 -3.86
C VAL A 664 23.48 21.41 -2.88
N ARG A 665 22.73 22.13 -2.04
CA ARG A 665 23.26 23.03 -1.01
C ARG A 665 22.37 23.04 0.22
N LEU A 666 22.98 23.11 1.39
CA LEU A 666 22.35 23.35 2.69
C LEU A 666 23.07 24.51 3.38
N GLU A 667 22.33 25.50 3.85
CA GLU A 667 22.87 26.60 4.66
C GLU A 667 22.20 26.59 6.02
N ALA A 668 22.98 26.54 7.10
CA ALA A 668 22.47 26.55 8.47
C ALA A 668 23.49 27.20 9.40
N LEU A 669 23.06 28.13 10.25
CA LEU A 669 23.91 28.77 11.27
C LEU A 669 25.22 29.37 10.69
N GLY A 670 25.13 30.01 9.51
CA GLY A 670 26.28 30.58 8.80
C GLY A 670 27.22 29.54 8.14
N ARG A 671 26.91 28.24 8.24
CA ARG A 671 27.66 27.16 7.59
C ARG A 671 27.00 26.77 6.28
N THR A 672 27.80 26.59 5.23
CA THR A 672 27.32 26.08 3.93
C THR A 672 27.88 24.68 3.71
N VAL A 673 27.02 23.75 3.32
CA VAL A 673 27.38 22.40 2.88
C VAL A 673 26.87 22.20 1.45
N THR A 674 27.73 21.80 0.53
CA THR A 674 27.35 21.45 -0.84
C THR A 674 27.48 19.96 -1.10
N TYR A 675 26.68 19.46 -2.05
CA TYR A 675 26.59 18.05 -2.38
C TYR A 675 26.79 17.86 -3.89
N ALA A 676 27.71 16.97 -4.27
CA ALA A 676 27.87 16.53 -5.65
C ALA A 676 27.47 15.06 -5.79
N ARG A 677 27.01 14.70 -7.00
CA ARG A 677 26.48 13.36 -7.31
C ARG A 677 27.05 12.84 -8.62
N ASP A 678 27.09 11.52 -8.76
CA ASP A 678 27.43 10.87 -10.03
C ASP A 678 26.25 10.92 -11.05
N ALA A 679 26.46 10.34 -12.22
CA ALA A 679 25.46 10.27 -13.28
C ALA A 679 24.18 9.49 -12.87
N ARG A 680 24.24 8.65 -11.84
CA ARG A 680 23.10 7.89 -11.31
C ARG A 680 22.31 8.70 -10.25
N GLY A 681 22.86 9.83 -9.78
CA GLY A 681 22.31 10.60 -8.67
C GLY A 681 22.79 10.18 -7.30
N LEU A 682 23.84 9.35 -7.22
CA LEU A 682 24.39 8.92 -5.94
C LEU A 682 25.39 9.94 -5.41
N LEU A 683 25.38 10.17 -4.10
CA LEU A 683 26.21 11.17 -3.45
C LEU A 683 27.70 10.77 -3.50
N THR A 684 28.52 11.60 -4.15
CA THR A 684 29.96 11.37 -4.30
C THR A 684 30.82 12.39 -3.56
N THR A 685 30.27 13.55 -3.22
CA THR A 685 31.04 14.59 -2.52
C THR A 685 30.15 15.37 -1.56
N ILE A 686 30.68 15.63 -0.37
CA ILE A 686 30.12 16.55 0.62
C ILE A 686 31.21 17.57 0.93
N THR A 687 31.01 18.84 0.59
CA THR A 687 31.93 19.92 0.96
C THR A 687 31.30 20.73 2.08
N ALA A 688 31.92 20.70 3.25
CA ALA A 688 31.50 21.43 4.45
C ALA A 688 32.60 22.44 4.85
N PRO A 689 32.37 23.34 5.82
CA PRO A 689 33.39 24.33 6.22
C PRO A 689 34.68 23.71 6.76
N GLU A 690 34.61 22.51 7.33
CA GLU A 690 35.76 21.72 7.78
C GLU A 690 36.53 21.02 6.64
N GLY A 691 36.01 21.08 5.41
CA GLY A 691 36.63 20.55 4.20
C GLY A 691 35.75 19.55 3.45
N THR A 692 36.37 18.83 2.52
CA THR A 692 35.66 17.98 1.55
C THR A 692 35.78 16.50 1.90
N TYR A 693 34.64 15.81 1.90
CA TYR A 693 34.53 14.36 1.97
C TYR A 693 34.20 13.81 0.59
N THR A 694 34.98 12.82 0.13
CA THR A 694 34.75 12.17 -1.18
C THR A 694 34.37 10.72 -0.98
N LEU A 695 33.32 10.26 -1.67
CA LEU A 695 32.82 8.90 -1.62
C LEU A 695 33.06 8.23 -2.97
N THR A 696 33.74 7.10 -2.97
CA THR A 696 33.77 6.18 -4.11
C THR A 696 32.73 5.10 -3.89
N LEU A 697 31.94 4.83 -4.94
CA LEU A 697 30.83 3.89 -4.90
C LEU A 697 31.04 2.81 -5.96
N ASP A 698 30.61 1.58 -5.67
CA ASP A 698 30.59 0.51 -6.66
C ASP A 698 29.37 0.62 -7.61
N PRO A 699 29.22 -0.28 -8.60
CA PRO A 699 28.04 -0.36 -9.47
C PRO A 699 26.70 -0.54 -8.74
N LEU A 700 26.69 -1.14 -7.55
CA LEU A 700 25.52 -1.23 -6.65
C LEU A 700 25.40 -0.01 -5.73
N GLY A 701 26.22 1.01 -5.98
CA GLY A 701 26.38 2.23 -5.20
C GLY A 701 26.65 2.05 -3.71
N ARG A 702 27.20 0.90 -3.32
CA ARG A 702 27.75 0.70 -1.99
C ARG A 702 29.04 1.49 -1.90
N ARG A 703 29.26 2.17 -0.76
CA ARG A 703 30.48 2.95 -0.54
C ARG A 703 31.68 2.01 -0.43
N THR A 704 32.65 2.11 -1.33
CA THR A 704 33.91 1.35 -1.30
C THR A 704 35.06 2.14 -0.71
N ARG A 705 35.00 3.48 -0.76
CA ARG A 705 35.97 4.37 -0.12
C ARG A 705 35.31 5.65 0.39
N LEU A 706 35.75 6.11 1.55
CA LEU A 706 35.52 7.47 2.06
C LEU A 706 36.88 8.15 2.23
N THR A 707 37.09 9.29 1.57
CA THR A 707 38.23 10.17 1.81
C THR A 707 37.80 11.33 2.70
N LEU A 708 38.49 11.52 3.82
CA LEU A 708 38.26 12.60 4.78
C LEU A 708 38.97 13.89 4.34
N PRO A 709 38.57 15.06 4.85
CA PRO A 709 39.26 16.33 4.59
C PRO A 709 40.75 16.33 4.90
N SER A 710 41.18 15.52 5.88
CA SER A 710 42.59 15.35 6.26
C SER A 710 43.42 14.53 5.27
N GLY A 711 42.80 13.97 4.22
CA GLY A 711 43.43 13.04 3.29
C GLY A 711 43.40 11.57 3.74
N GLY A 712 43.03 11.29 5.00
CA GLY A 712 42.82 9.92 5.47
C GLY A 712 41.69 9.22 4.74
N THR A 713 41.79 7.90 4.57
CA THR A 713 40.80 7.10 3.85
C THR A 713 40.23 5.99 4.71
N VAL A 714 38.99 5.61 4.42
CA VAL A 714 38.34 4.39 4.93
C VAL A 714 37.86 3.58 3.74
N ASP A 715 38.45 2.41 3.54
CA ASP A 715 38.09 1.46 2.49
C ASP A 715 37.15 0.39 3.04
N TYR A 716 36.16 0.00 2.23
CA TYR A 716 35.08 -0.91 2.58
C TYR A 716 35.12 -2.10 1.63
N ALA A 717 35.21 -3.31 2.19
CA ALA A 717 35.07 -4.55 1.43
C ALA A 717 33.74 -5.22 1.76
N TYR A 718 33.08 -5.77 0.74
CA TYR A 718 31.81 -6.48 0.89
C TYR A 718 31.90 -7.87 0.29
N ASP A 719 31.17 -8.82 0.85
CA ASP A 719 30.91 -10.09 0.18
C ASP A 719 29.87 -9.95 -0.96
N PRO A 720 29.67 -11.00 -1.78
CA PRO A 720 28.64 -11.03 -2.82
C PRO A 720 27.20 -10.86 -2.33
N ALA A 721 26.88 -11.10 -1.05
CA ALA A 721 25.55 -10.86 -0.48
C ALA A 721 25.40 -9.43 0.08
N GLY A 722 26.45 -8.60 0.00
CA GLY A 722 26.43 -7.21 0.45
C GLY A 722 26.77 -7.01 1.93
N GLN A 723 27.28 -8.03 2.62
CA GLN A 723 27.72 -7.89 4.01
C GLN A 723 29.14 -7.30 4.04
N LEU A 724 29.40 -6.37 4.97
CA LEU A 724 30.70 -5.74 5.13
C LEU A 724 31.69 -6.75 5.71
N THR A 725 32.77 -7.08 5.00
CA THR A 725 33.76 -8.07 5.44
C THR A 725 35.04 -7.43 5.99
N ALA A 726 35.35 -6.20 5.57
CA ALA A 726 36.48 -5.45 6.09
C ALA A 726 36.30 -3.93 6.04
N LEU A 727 36.95 -3.24 6.98
CA LEU A 727 37.22 -1.81 6.93
C LEU A 727 38.71 -1.55 7.11
N THR A 728 39.30 -0.77 6.21
CA THR A 728 40.72 -0.38 6.30
C THR A 728 40.83 1.14 6.38
N HIS A 729 41.33 1.63 7.50
CA HIS A 729 41.63 3.02 7.73
C HIS A 729 43.10 3.27 7.36
N ALA A 730 43.36 4.36 6.62
CA ALA A 730 44.71 4.83 6.30
C ALA A 730 44.83 6.33 6.58
N GLY A 731 46.06 6.78 6.84
CA GLY A 731 46.38 8.16 7.22
C GLY A 731 46.92 8.21 8.65
N ALA A 732 46.58 9.27 9.39
CA ALA A 732 47.09 9.51 10.74
C ALA A 732 46.77 8.40 11.75
N PHE A 733 45.68 7.65 11.52
CA PHE A 733 45.30 6.47 12.29
C PHE A 733 45.05 5.33 11.32
N ALA A 734 46.07 4.51 11.08
CA ALA A 734 45.93 3.29 10.30
C ALA A 734 45.31 2.20 11.17
N ALA A 735 44.26 1.56 10.68
CA ALA A 735 43.61 0.47 11.39
C ALA A 735 42.90 -0.48 10.43
N ALA A 736 42.80 -1.77 10.79
CA ALA A 736 42.10 -2.76 9.98
C ALA A 736 41.10 -3.57 10.81
N TYR A 737 39.87 -3.65 10.30
CA TYR A 737 38.79 -4.40 10.93
C TYR A 737 38.28 -5.47 9.99
N THR A 738 38.00 -6.66 10.50
CA THR A 738 37.36 -7.74 9.72
C THR A 738 36.13 -8.29 10.43
N TYR A 739 35.16 -8.74 9.64
CA TYR A 739 33.85 -9.19 10.10
C TYR A 739 33.55 -10.56 9.49
N ALA A 740 33.00 -11.46 10.31
CA ALA A 740 32.50 -12.77 9.85
C ALA A 740 31.05 -12.96 10.28
N TYR A 741 30.29 -13.70 9.49
CA TYR A 741 28.86 -13.94 9.68
C TYR A 741 28.53 -15.42 9.67
N ASP A 742 27.44 -15.79 10.35
CA ASP A 742 26.85 -17.12 10.23
C ASP A 742 25.94 -17.22 8.98
N PRO A 743 25.39 -18.41 8.67
CA PRO A 743 24.46 -18.57 7.55
C PRO A 743 23.18 -17.72 7.66
N ALA A 744 22.72 -17.36 8.87
CA ALA A 744 21.59 -16.45 9.06
C ALA A 744 21.96 -14.97 8.84
N GLY A 745 23.24 -14.67 8.61
CA GLY A 745 23.76 -13.33 8.39
C GLY A 745 24.05 -12.57 9.69
N ARG A 746 24.09 -13.25 10.83
CA ARG A 746 24.42 -12.66 12.14
C ARG A 746 25.94 -12.57 12.30
N LEU A 747 26.44 -11.47 12.86
CA LEU A 747 27.88 -11.25 13.06
C LEU A 747 28.43 -12.24 14.08
N THR A 748 29.33 -13.15 13.70
CA THR A 748 29.94 -14.14 14.61
C THR A 748 31.30 -13.72 15.11
N ARG A 749 31.99 -12.83 14.38
CA ARG A 749 33.31 -12.36 14.75
C ARG A 749 33.57 -10.95 14.27
N TRP A 750 34.18 -10.14 15.13
CA TRP A 750 34.76 -8.85 14.79
C TRP A 750 36.20 -8.82 15.30
N ARG A 751 37.14 -8.57 14.39
CA ARG A 751 38.56 -8.35 14.71
C ARG A 751 38.87 -6.87 14.55
N GLY A 752 39.47 -6.27 15.57
CA GLY A 752 40.01 -4.91 15.54
C GLY A 752 41.53 -4.90 15.74
N GLU A 753 42.05 -3.82 16.32
CA GLU A 753 43.49 -3.59 16.55
C GLU A 753 44.08 -4.39 17.72
N GLY A 754 43.23 -4.94 18.61
CA GLY A 754 43.66 -5.71 19.77
C GLY A 754 44.14 -7.13 19.41
N PRO A 755 44.87 -7.81 20.32
CA PRO A 755 45.31 -9.19 20.10
C PRO A 755 44.15 -10.18 20.04
N ASP A 756 43.02 -9.84 20.67
CA ASP A 756 41.86 -10.69 20.83
C ASP A 756 40.70 -10.25 19.92
N ASP A 757 40.04 -11.25 19.33
CA ASP A 757 38.83 -11.01 18.55
C ASP A 757 37.61 -10.95 19.47
N TRP A 758 36.61 -10.16 19.07
CA TRP A 758 35.26 -10.36 19.59
C TRP A 758 34.60 -11.52 18.86
N THR A 759 34.01 -12.45 19.60
CA THR A 759 33.18 -13.54 19.05
C THR A 759 31.79 -13.51 19.64
N TYR A 760 30.79 -13.86 18.84
CA TYR A 760 29.38 -13.78 19.18
C TYR A 760 28.67 -15.09 18.87
N ALA A 761 27.81 -15.54 19.78
CA ALA A 761 26.94 -16.70 19.59
C ALA A 761 25.48 -16.31 19.84
N TYR A 762 24.57 -16.93 19.10
CA TYR A 762 23.15 -16.63 19.13
C TYR A 762 22.33 -17.88 19.43
N ASP A 763 21.17 -17.71 20.05
CA ASP A 763 20.15 -18.76 20.08
C ASP A 763 19.39 -18.84 18.73
N ALA A 764 18.49 -19.82 18.64
CA ALA A 764 17.71 -20.07 17.43
C ALA A 764 16.69 -18.95 17.12
N ALA A 765 16.36 -18.07 18.09
CA ALA A 765 15.52 -16.90 17.86
C ALA A 765 16.35 -15.66 17.43
N GLY A 766 17.66 -15.81 17.23
CA GLY A 766 18.55 -14.72 16.81
C GLY A 766 18.98 -13.80 17.94
N ARG A 767 18.82 -14.20 19.20
CA ARG A 767 19.23 -13.41 20.37
C ARG A 767 20.66 -13.75 20.75
N LEU A 768 21.48 -12.74 21.03
CA LEU A 768 22.88 -12.92 21.42
C LEU A 768 22.94 -13.64 22.78
N VAL A 769 23.53 -14.83 22.86
CA VAL A 769 23.69 -15.59 24.12
C VAL A 769 25.09 -15.50 24.70
N HIS A 770 26.11 -15.26 23.86
CA HIS A 770 27.46 -14.99 24.31
C HIS A 770 28.14 -13.94 23.46
N ALA A 771 28.87 -13.03 24.11
CA ALA A 771 29.95 -12.26 23.50
C ALA A 771 31.25 -12.56 24.26
N ARG A 772 32.35 -12.80 23.55
CA ARG A 772 33.66 -13.09 24.17
C ARG A 772 34.74 -12.20 23.57
N HIS A 773 35.67 -11.75 24.40
CA HIS A 773 36.85 -10.97 24.00
C HIS A 773 38.01 -11.29 24.95
N GLY A 774 39.02 -12.00 24.46
CA GLY A 774 40.09 -12.53 25.30
C GLY A 774 39.54 -13.43 26.41
N PRO A 775 39.94 -13.24 27.69
CA PRO A 775 39.40 -14.00 28.82
C PRO A 775 37.96 -13.60 29.21
N ASP A 776 37.48 -12.44 28.74
CA ASP A 776 36.17 -11.93 29.13
C ASP A 776 35.06 -12.65 28.38
N THR A 777 34.08 -13.16 29.12
CA THR A 777 32.86 -13.76 28.56
C THR A 777 31.63 -13.06 29.14
N TYR A 778 30.82 -12.51 28.25
CA TYR A 778 29.52 -11.92 28.55
C TYR A 778 28.44 -12.93 28.13
N ALA A 779 27.74 -13.51 29.10
CA ALA A 779 26.63 -14.43 28.86
C ALA A 779 25.30 -13.70 29.02
N TYR A 780 24.35 -14.00 28.12
CA TYR A 780 23.03 -13.41 28.12
C TYR A 780 21.99 -14.52 28.18
N THR A 781 20.97 -14.31 28.99
CA THR A 781 19.83 -15.22 29.14
C THR A 781 18.55 -14.43 29.01
N TYR A 782 17.49 -15.09 28.56
CA TYR A 782 16.24 -14.43 28.22
C TYR A 782 15.03 -15.21 28.70
N ASP A 783 13.97 -14.49 29.04
CA ASP A 783 12.65 -15.09 29.24
C ASP A 783 11.96 -15.43 27.90
N PRO A 784 10.79 -16.10 27.93
CA PRO A 784 9.96 -16.36 26.76
C PRO A 784 9.57 -15.13 25.93
N ALA A 785 9.46 -13.95 26.53
CA ALA A 785 9.12 -12.71 25.83
C ALA A 785 10.36 -12.00 25.24
N GLY A 786 11.57 -12.53 25.47
CA GLY A 786 12.82 -11.94 24.99
C GLY A 786 13.42 -10.89 25.92
N ASN A 787 12.95 -10.81 27.16
CA ASN A 787 13.54 -9.91 28.15
C ASN A 787 14.82 -10.50 28.74
N ARG A 788 15.82 -9.66 29.03
CA ARG A 788 17.14 -10.09 29.54
C ARG A 788 17.11 -10.44 31.02
N LEU A 789 17.60 -11.62 31.37
CA LEU A 789 17.65 -12.14 32.75
C LEU A 789 19.06 -12.13 33.35
N ASP A 790 20.10 -11.93 32.53
CA ASP A 790 21.51 -12.13 32.89
C ASP A 790 22.06 -11.17 33.97
N ARG A 791 21.32 -10.11 34.29
CA ARG A 791 21.61 -9.22 35.43
C ARG A 791 20.47 -9.20 36.43
N GLY A 792 19.88 -10.35 36.74
CA GLY A 792 18.80 -10.45 37.73
C GLY A 792 17.53 -9.71 37.31
N GLY A 793 17.33 -9.53 36.00
CA GLY A 793 16.20 -8.79 35.44
C GLY A 793 14.87 -9.45 35.78
N THR A 794 13.97 -8.75 36.47
CA THR A 794 12.58 -9.17 36.68
C THR A 794 11.63 -8.23 35.94
N TYR A 795 10.55 -8.78 35.38
CA TYR A 795 9.64 -8.04 34.52
C TYR A 795 8.19 -8.24 34.93
N ASP A 796 7.43 -7.14 34.95
CA ASP A 796 6.00 -7.20 35.20
C ASP A 796 5.19 -7.76 34.02
N ALA A 797 3.88 -7.90 34.21
CA ALA A 797 2.95 -8.37 33.18
C ALA A 797 2.88 -7.43 31.95
N ALA A 798 3.21 -6.15 32.12
CA ALA A 798 3.31 -5.18 31.03
C ALA A 798 4.69 -5.17 30.35
N ASN A 799 5.55 -6.15 30.67
CA ASN A 799 6.87 -6.34 30.07
C ASN A 799 7.86 -5.22 30.39
N ARG A 800 7.74 -4.59 31.56
CA ARG A 800 8.64 -3.54 32.07
C ARG A 800 9.60 -4.11 33.10
N LEU A 801 10.86 -3.67 33.08
CA LEU A 801 11.91 -4.09 34.02
C LEU A 801 11.60 -3.52 35.42
N THR A 802 11.29 -4.37 36.39
CA THR A 802 10.99 -3.95 37.77
C THR A 802 12.19 -4.02 38.69
N GLU A 803 13.16 -4.89 38.37
CA GLU A 803 14.36 -5.10 39.18
C GLU A 803 15.50 -5.60 38.29
N ASP A 804 16.73 -5.19 38.58
CA ASP A 804 17.95 -5.85 38.12
C ASP A 804 18.88 -6.12 39.31
N THR A 805 20.12 -6.57 39.13
CA THR A 805 21.06 -6.86 40.23
C THR A 805 21.31 -5.68 41.17
N GLU A 806 21.27 -4.44 40.66
CA GLU A 806 21.69 -3.24 41.38
C GLU A 806 20.52 -2.33 41.75
N TYR A 807 19.44 -2.34 40.97
CA TYR A 807 18.36 -1.36 41.04
C TYR A 807 16.96 -1.98 41.09
N THR A 808 16.04 -1.24 41.68
CA THR A 808 14.59 -1.38 41.53
C THR A 808 14.04 -0.21 40.72
N TYR A 809 13.02 -0.46 39.91
CA TYR A 809 12.46 0.51 38.97
C TYR A 809 10.97 0.72 39.24
N THR A 810 10.56 1.98 39.38
CA THR A 810 9.16 2.35 39.58
C THR A 810 8.67 3.13 38.37
N TYR A 811 7.46 2.81 37.93
CA TYR A 811 6.81 3.44 36.78
C TYR A 811 5.59 4.25 37.21
N ASP A 812 5.33 5.36 36.53
CA ASP A 812 4.05 6.05 36.64
C ASP A 812 2.92 5.23 36.00
N PRO A 813 1.65 5.63 36.18
CA PRO A 813 0.54 4.95 35.52
C PRO A 813 0.57 5.06 33.98
N ARG A 814 1.32 6.00 33.38
CA ARG A 814 1.54 6.03 31.92
C ARG A 814 2.51 4.94 31.45
N GLY A 815 3.28 4.36 32.36
CA GLY A 815 4.35 3.41 32.07
C GLY A 815 5.71 4.07 31.82
N ASN A 816 5.87 5.35 32.15
CA ASN A 816 7.17 5.99 32.14
C ASN A 816 7.95 5.64 33.41
N LEU A 817 9.25 5.41 33.29
CA LEU A 817 10.12 5.23 34.43
C LEU A 817 10.19 6.55 35.21
N ILE A 818 9.82 6.53 36.49
CA ILE A 818 9.87 7.72 37.37
C ILE A 818 10.92 7.62 38.47
N GLU A 819 11.38 6.41 38.77
CA GLU A 819 12.41 6.22 39.77
C GLU A 819 13.24 4.99 39.42
N ARG A 820 14.56 5.18 39.39
CA ARG A 820 15.53 4.10 39.49
C ARG A 820 16.21 4.22 40.85
N ARG A 821 16.03 3.21 41.70
CA ARG A 821 16.58 3.18 43.06
C ARG A 821 17.62 2.09 43.21
N HIS A 822 18.81 2.45 43.72
CA HIS A 822 19.86 1.50 44.04
C HIS A 822 19.50 0.70 45.30
N LYS A 823 19.58 -0.63 45.24
CA LYS A 823 19.13 -1.53 46.33
C LYS A 823 19.90 -1.35 47.63
N THR A 824 21.23 -1.23 47.53
CA THR A 824 22.12 -1.13 48.71
C THR A 824 22.16 0.28 49.31
N THR A 825 22.35 1.32 48.49
CA THR A 825 22.54 2.70 48.99
C THR A 825 21.22 3.46 49.16
N GLY A 826 20.12 2.97 48.57
CA GLY A 826 18.85 3.69 48.52
C GLY A 826 18.86 4.93 47.63
N ALA A 827 19.96 5.21 46.93
CA ALA A 827 20.09 6.37 46.04
C ALA A 827 19.07 6.30 44.90
N ARG A 828 18.39 7.42 44.64
CA ARG A 828 17.34 7.54 43.62
C ARG A 828 17.84 8.41 42.45
N THR A 829 17.48 8.03 41.23
CA THR A 829 17.74 8.77 39.99
C THR A 829 16.53 8.78 39.08
#